data_AF-A0AAQ3TZX3-F1
#
_entry.id   AF-A0AAQ3TZX3-F1
#
_cell.length_a   1.000
_cell.length_b   1.000
_cell.length_c   1.000
_cell.angle_alpha   90.00
_cell.angle_beta   90.00
_cell.angle_gamma   90.00
#
_symmetry.space_group_name_H-M   'P 1'
#
loop_
_entity.id
_entity.type
_entity.pdbx_description
1 polymer ?
#
loop_
_entity_poly.entity_id
_entity_poly.type
_entity_poly.pdbx_seq_one_letter_code
_entity_poly.pdbx_strand_id
1 'polypeptide(L)'
;MAHSNGGATNAAGSDGEAAPVPRPLTPPRKVALITGITGQDGSYLTELLLSKGYEVHGLIRRSSNFNTQRLDHIYHDPHAVPSSPRPPMRLHYADLSDSSSLRRALDAISPDEVYNLAAQSHVAVSFEIPDYTADVTATGALRLLEAVRLARRPIRYYQAGSSEMFGSTPPPQSEDTPFHPRSPYAAAKVAAHWYTVNYREAYGLFACNGVLFNHESPRRGENFVTRKITRAVGRIKVGLQTKVFLGNLSAARDWGFAGDYVEAMWLMLQQDQPGDYVVATEESHTVEEFLQAAFGYAGLNWKDHVVIDKKYFRPAEVDSLKGDSTKARRELKWKPKVGFQQLVEMMVDHDIELAKKEKVLVDAGYRREDTLAWHFDSKGLFSVKSMYHVLEDKSERDQKKQIGGSSKQMEGETGSEWKKLWRLKYQPKIKQFLWRLAKNSLPWRLSIQRRGMQIDTRCPVCWRLDEDGGHCFLKCKRVKQCWRAMGLEQVREKLLRASNAREMICMILNLPSDAQGKTVGLLWAWWEARNKANVGEDMKRTENIVHRAVPIMADPPTTNENKETIAPDRHRHWVKPPPDKLKINCDGAFAKESKQGAWGFVIRDHEGNGVLAGAGKLQEVPNAMCAEGYACLAALEAAMNAGMAHIILETDSLCLVSALKTGSYDYSIGGE
;
A
#
# COMPACT_ATOMS: atom_id res chain seq x y z
N MET A 1 -84.31 57.92 10.82
CA MET A 1 -85.47 57.05 10.57
C MET A 1 -84.99 55.75 9.94
N ALA A 2 -85.76 54.70 10.18
CA ALA A 2 -85.52 53.30 9.93
C ALA A 2 -84.92 52.89 8.57
N HIS A 3 -84.08 51.84 8.65
CA HIS A 3 -84.06 50.62 7.83
C HIS A 3 -84.66 50.63 6.42
N SER A 4 -83.95 50.05 5.46
CA SER A 4 -84.27 48.67 5.04
C SER A 4 -83.22 48.07 4.10
N ASN A 5 -83.00 46.77 4.30
CA ASN A 5 -82.11 45.85 3.62
C ASN A 5 -82.68 45.36 2.28
N GLY A 6 -81.77 44.94 1.41
CA GLY A 6 -81.97 44.03 0.27
C GLY A 6 -80.89 44.33 -0.76
N GLY A 7 -79.97 43.46 -1.16
CA GLY A 7 -79.96 42.01 -1.22
C GLY A 7 -79.24 41.66 -2.52
N ALA A 8 -77.97 41.24 -2.38
CA ALA A 8 -77.02 40.61 -3.33
C ALA A 8 -77.31 40.57 -4.85
N THR A 9 -76.29 40.90 -5.66
CA THR A 9 -75.41 39.89 -6.32
C THR A 9 -74.26 40.52 -7.13
N ASN A 10 -73.10 39.86 -7.00
CA ASN A 10 -71.94 39.76 -7.92
C ASN A 10 -71.17 41.01 -8.39
N ALA A 11 -69.97 41.18 -7.82
CA ALA A 11 -68.82 41.72 -8.53
C ALA A 11 -67.52 41.08 -8.01
N ALA A 12 -66.71 40.59 -8.94
CA ALA A 12 -65.36 40.08 -8.70
C ALA A 12 -64.46 41.19 -8.14
N GLY A 13 -63.85 40.93 -6.98
CA GLY A 13 -62.86 41.79 -6.34
C GLY A 13 -61.48 41.16 -6.46
N SER A 14 -60.55 41.93 -7.03
CA SER A 14 -59.12 41.66 -7.06
C SER A 14 -58.51 41.81 -5.66
N ASP A 15 -58.14 40.69 -5.03
CA ASP A 15 -57.34 40.70 -3.81
C ASP A 15 -55.87 40.93 -4.15
N GLY A 16 -55.32 42.02 -3.62
CA GLY A 16 -53.90 42.34 -3.72
C GLY A 16 -53.07 41.32 -2.94
N GLU A 17 -52.16 40.63 -3.64
CA GLU A 17 -51.13 39.81 -3.02
C GLU A 17 -50.19 40.71 -2.19
N ALA A 18 -50.27 40.56 -0.87
CA ALA A 18 -49.28 41.11 0.05
C ALA A 18 -47.89 40.54 -0.29
N ALA A 19 -46.91 41.43 -0.43
CA ALA A 19 -45.52 41.08 -0.71
C ALA A 19 -44.98 40.08 0.35
N PRO A 20 -44.21 39.05 -0.07
CA PRO A 20 -43.72 38.03 0.84
C PRO A 20 -42.76 38.64 1.86
N VAL A 21 -43.09 38.48 3.14
CA VAL A 21 -42.22 38.82 4.27
C VAL A 21 -40.89 38.07 4.09
N PRO A 22 -39.73 38.74 4.09
CA PRO A 22 -38.44 38.07 3.98
C PRO A 22 -38.28 37.08 5.13
N ARG A 23 -38.11 35.79 4.82
CA ARG A 23 -37.66 34.83 5.83
C ARG A 23 -36.33 35.33 6.40
N PRO A 24 -36.09 35.25 7.71
CA PRO A 24 -34.77 35.51 8.27
C PRO A 24 -33.77 34.62 7.56
N LEU A 25 -32.78 35.22 6.87
CA LEU A 25 -31.65 34.50 6.32
C LEU A 25 -30.98 33.79 7.50
N THR A 26 -30.99 32.46 7.48
CA THR A 26 -30.22 31.68 8.46
C THR A 26 -28.76 32.14 8.33
N PRO A 27 -28.06 32.45 9.44
CA PRO A 27 -26.66 32.86 9.36
C PRO A 27 -25.86 31.81 8.57
N PRO A 28 -24.89 32.22 7.74
CA PRO A 28 -24.12 31.29 6.93
C PRO A 28 -23.44 30.24 7.84
N ARG A 29 -23.56 28.96 7.48
CA ARG A 29 -22.95 27.86 8.22
C ARG A 29 -21.42 27.98 8.11
N LYS A 30 -20.72 27.84 9.24
CA LYS A 30 -19.25 27.74 9.24
C LYS A 30 -18.80 26.47 8.51
N VAL A 31 -17.73 26.59 7.73
CA VAL A 31 -17.14 25.48 6.96
C VAL A 31 -15.80 25.08 7.58
N ALA A 32 -15.65 23.80 7.92
CA ALA A 32 -14.40 23.26 8.44
C ALA A 32 -13.75 22.30 7.45
N LEU A 33 -12.43 22.41 7.27
CA LEU A 33 -11.61 21.47 6.51
C LEU A 33 -10.70 20.68 7.45
N ILE A 34 -10.84 19.35 7.46
CA ILE A 34 -10.05 18.45 8.30
C ILE A 34 -9.14 17.59 7.41
N THR A 35 -7.82 17.71 7.58
CA THR A 35 -6.89 16.72 7.03
C THR A 35 -6.78 15.54 7.99
N GLY A 36 -6.63 14.31 7.48
CA GLY A 36 -6.54 13.13 8.35
C GLY A 36 -7.86 12.78 9.02
N ILE A 37 -8.98 13.16 8.39
CA ILE A 37 -10.34 12.95 8.91
C ILE A 37 -10.65 11.49 9.24
N THR A 38 -10.03 10.54 8.52
CA THR A 38 -10.20 9.09 8.74
C THR A 38 -9.42 8.55 9.94
N GLY A 39 -8.62 9.39 10.59
CA GLY A 39 -7.90 9.08 11.83
C GLY A 39 -8.82 9.04 13.05
N GLN A 40 -8.24 8.74 14.21
CA GLN A 40 -8.96 8.77 15.48
C GLN A 40 -9.57 10.16 15.73
N ASP A 41 -8.72 11.18 15.78
CA ASP A 41 -9.13 12.51 16.22
C ASP A 41 -10.01 13.17 15.14
N GLY A 42 -9.68 12.94 13.87
CA GLY A 42 -10.51 13.36 12.74
C GLY A 42 -11.95 12.87 12.84
N SER A 43 -12.17 11.62 13.26
CA SER A 43 -13.52 11.09 13.43
C SER A 43 -14.30 11.75 14.57
N TYR A 44 -13.67 11.96 15.74
CA TYR A 44 -14.32 12.62 16.88
C TYR A 44 -14.54 14.12 16.62
N LEU A 45 -13.58 14.80 16.00
CA LEU A 45 -13.70 16.21 15.65
C LEU A 45 -14.83 16.41 14.64
N THR A 46 -14.98 15.51 13.67
CA THR A 46 -16.09 15.54 12.72
C THR A 46 -17.45 15.48 13.42
N GLU A 47 -17.63 14.54 14.36
CA GLU A 47 -18.86 14.43 15.16
C GLU A 47 -19.13 15.71 15.94
N LEU A 48 -18.10 16.26 16.60
CA LEU A 48 -18.19 17.50 17.36
C LEU A 48 -18.61 18.66 16.48
N LEU A 49 -17.97 18.89 15.33
CA LEU A 49 -18.25 20.03 14.46
C LEU A 49 -19.62 19.91 13.80
N LEU A 50 -20.03 18.72 13.36
CA LEU A 50 -21.39 18.47 12.85
C LEU A 50 -22.45 18.77 13.92
N SER A 51 -22.21 18.37 15.18
CA SER A 51 -23.11 18.68 16.31
C SER A 51 -23.23 20.19 16.59
N LYS A 52 -22.20 20.97 16.23
CA LYS A 52 -22.17 22.43 16.34
C LYS A 52 -22.72 23.14 15.08
N GLY A 53 -23.23 22.41 14.10
CA GLY A 53 -23.84 22.96 12.90
C GLY A 53 -22.87 23.30 11.76
N TYR A 54 -21.60 22.87 11.83
CA TYR A 54 -20.62 23.11 10.77
C TYR A 54 -20.91 22.26 9.55
N GLU A 55 -20.63 22.80 8.36
CA GLU A 55 -20.37 21.97 7.18
C GLU A 55 -18.94 21.44 7.28
N VAL A 56 -18.77 20.11 7.20
CA VAL A 56 -17.47 19.47 7.44
C VAL A 56 -16.94 18.84 6.16
N HIS A 57 -15.74 19.26 5.78
CA HIS A 57 -15.00 18.71 4.66
C HIS A 57 -13.78 17.94 5.15
N GLY A 58 -13.57 16.76 4.60
CA GLY A 58 -12.46 15.89 4.96
C GLY A 58 -11.54 15.58 3.80
N LEU A 59 -10.22 15.69 3.99
CA LEU A 59 -9.25 15.18 3.03
C LEU A 59 -8.92 13.73 3.33
N ILE A 60 -9.09 12.87 2.32
CA ILE A 60 -8.82 11.44 2.38
C ILE A 60 -7.78 11.04 1.35
N ARG A 61 -6.92 10.07 1.70
CA ARG A 61 -6.00 9.46 0.72
C ARG A 61 -6.73 8.43 -0.12
N ARG A 62 -6.35 8.32 -1.39
CA ARG A 62 -6.76 7.17 -2.22
C ARG A 62 -6.13 5.91 -1.63
N SER A 63 -6.96 4.92 -1.34
CA SER A 63 -6.55 3.60 -0.86
C SER A 63 -7.12 2.52 -1.78
N SER A 64 -6.44 1.38 -1.91
CA SER A 64 -6.99 0.21 -2.61
C SER A 64 -8.03 -0.54 -1.80
N ASN A 65 -8.08 -0.30 -0.49
CA ASN A 65 -9.08 -0.83 0.45
C ASN A 65 -9.91 0.31 1.03
N PHE A 66 -11.11 -0.01 1.54
CA PHE A 66 -11.88 0.94 2.34
C PHE A 66 -11.03 1.47 3.51
N ASN A 67 -11.05 2.78 3.71
CA ASN A 67 -10.26 3.48 4.74
C ASN A 67 -11.09 4.52 5.51
N THR A 68 -12.42 4.42 5.44
CA THR A 68 -13.38 5.33 6.08
C THR A 68 -14.07 4.72 7.30
N GLN A 69 -13.62 3.56 7.82
CA GLN A 69 -14.33 2.77 8.84
C GLN A 69 -14.72 3.57 10.10
N ARG A 70 -13.95 4.60 10.46
CA ARG A 70 -14.24 5.46 11.63
C ARG A 70 -15.31 6.52 11.37
N LEU A 71 -15.72 6.69 10.12
CA LEU A 71 -16.67 7.69 9.64
C LEU A 71 -17.92 7.03 9.04
N ASP A 72 -17.93 5.72 8.81
CA ASP A 72 -19.03 5.01 8.12
C ASP A 72 -20.39 5.22 8.80
N HIS A 73 -20.42 5.40 10.13
CA HIS A 73 -21.66 5.69 10.88
C HIS A 73 -22.16 7.13 10.77
N ILE A 74 -21.32 8.03 10.23
CA ILE A 74 -21.61 9.46 10.00
C ILE A 74 -21.78 9.75 8.51
N TYR A 75 -21.16 8.93 7.65
CA TYR A 75 -21.25 9.06 6.21
C TYR A 75 -22.67 8.78 5.73
N HIS A 76 -23.26 9.77 5.06
CA HIS A 76 -24.53 9.62 4.39
C HIS A 76 -24.30 9.48 2.89
N ASP A 77 -24.99 8.52 2.27
CA ASP A 77 -24.98 8.36 0.82
C ASP A 77 -25.51 9.66 0.17
N PRO A 78 -24.71 10.33 -0.69
CA PRO A 78 -25.14 11.56 -1.37
C PRO A 78 -26.35 11.38 -2.29
N HIS A 79 -26.74 10.15 -2.61
CA HIS A 79 -27.93 9.81 -3.39
C HIS A 79 -29.16 9.49 -2.54
N ALA A 80 -29.01 9.36 -1.22
CA ALA A 80 -30.14 9.12 -0.33
C ALA A 80 -30.96 10.40 -0.12
N VAL A 81 -32.28 10.30 -0.16
CA VAL A 81 -33.18 11.41 0.19
C VAL A 81 -32.91 11.78 1.65
N PRO A 82 -32.55 13.05 1.97
CA PRO A 82 -32.18 13.42 3.33
C PRO A 82 -33.38 13.21 4.27
N SER A 83 -33.32 12.18 5.11
CA SER A 83 -34.29 11.95 6.18
C SER A 83 -34.04 12.85 7.40
N SER A 84 -32.93 13.60 7.41
CA SER A 84 -32.52 14.46 8.52
C SER A 84 -31.85 15.76 8.03
N PRO A 85 -32.11 16.92 8.67
CA PRO A 85 -31.56 18.23 8.29
C PRO A 85 -30.09 18.45 8.69
N ARG A 86 -29.34 17.37 8.93
CA ARG A 86 -27.95 17.46 9.42
C ARG A 86 -27.05 18.17 8.40
N PRO A 87 -26.08 18.97 8.86
CA PRO A 87 -25.10 19.59 7.98
C PRO A 87 -24.33 18.55 7.14
N PRO A 88 -24.00 18.84 5.88
CA PRO A 88 -23.34 17.87 5.01
C PRO A 88 -21.90 17.61 5.47
N MET A 89 -21.50 16.34 5.47
CA MET A 89 -20.10 15.92 5.50
C MET A 89 -19.66 15.54 4.09
N ARG A 90 -18.52 16.07 3.61
CA ARG A 90 -18.00 15.81 2.25
C ARG A 90 -16.55 15.38 2.27
N LEU A 91 -16.20 14.35 1.50
CA LEU A 91 -14.84 13.81 1.44
C LEU A 91 -14.18 14.13 0.09
N HIS A 92 -12.90 14.49 0.13
CA HIS A 92 -12.12 14.93 -1.03
C HIS A 92 -10.79 14.19 -1.08
N TYR A 93 -10.38 13.74 -2.27
CA TYR A 93 -9.07 13.13 -2.42
C TYR A 93 -7.96 14.17 -2.41
N ALA A 94 -7.01 14.01 -1.49
CA ALA A 94 -5.80 14.80 -1.40
C ALA A 94 -4.72 14.07 -0.60
N ASP A 95 -3.48 14.53 -0.71
CA ASP A 95 -2.36 14.03 0.09
C ASP A 95 -1.46 15.19 0.54
N LEU A 96 -0.91 15.10 1.74
CA LEU A 96 -0.04 16.12 2.32
C LEU A 96 1.31 16.26 1.59
N SER A 97 1.68 15.26 0.79
CA SER A 97 2.85 15.31 -0.10
C SER A 97 2.57 16.06 -1.41
N ASP A 98 1.30 16.33 -1.76
CA ASP A 98 0.91 17.01 -3.00
C ASP A 98 0.29 18.39 -2.73
N SER A 99 1.12 19.43 -2.83
CA SER A 99 0.71 20.84 -2.68
C SER A 99 -0.46 21.23 -3.60
N SER A 100 -0.53 20.66 -4.80
CA SER A 100 -1.58 21.01 -5.77
C SER A 100 -2.94 20.50 -5.32
N SER A 101 -2.98 19.29 -4.75
CA SER A 101 -4.22 18.72 -4.20
C SER A 101 -4.75 19.53 -3.02
N LEU A 102 -3.86 19.94 -2.10
CA LEU A 102 -4.21 20.75 -0.94
C LEU A 102 -4.76 22.11 -1.36
N ARG A 103 -4.08 22.80 -2.27
CA ARG A 103 -4.51 24.11 -2.77
C ARG A 103 -5.85 24.02 -3.49
N ARG A 104 -6.02 23.03 -4.37
CA ARG A 104 -7.28 22.79 -5.08
C ARG A 104 -8.44 22.58 -4.11
N ALA A 105 -8.25 21.77 -3.07
CA ALA A 105 -9.27 21.54 -2.07
C ALA A 105 -9.60 22.83 -1.30
N LEU A 106 -8.59 23.59 -0.88
CA LEU A 106 -8.77 24.85 -0.16
C LEU A 106 -9.56 25.88 -0.97
N ASP A 107 -9.22 26.07 -2.25
CA ASP A 107 -9.92 27.00 -3.15
C ASP A 107 -11.38 26.58 -3.37
N ALA A 108 -11.61 25.28 -3.62
CA ALA A 108 -12.95 24.75 -3.90
C ALA A 108 -13.88 24.77 -2.68
N ILE A 109 -13.31 24.53 -1.48
CA ILE A 109 -14.08 24.39 -0.24
C ILE A 109 -14.26 25.75 0.45
N SER A 110 -13.28 26.64 0.34
CA SER A 110 -13.32 27.95 0.97
C SER A 110 -13.64 27.87 2.48
N PRO A 111 -12.83 27.14 3.28
CA PRO A 111 -13.12 26.87 4.70
C PRO A 111 -12.85 28.07 5.61
N ASP A 112 -13.61 28.20 6.70
CA ASP A 112 -13.38 29.18 7.77
C ASP A 112 -12.34 28.67 8.78
N GLU A 113 -12.34 27.36 9.02
CA GLU A 113 -11.45 26.68 9.97
C GLU A 113 -10.76 25.49 9.29
N VAL A 114 -9.44 25.37 9.44
CA VAL A 114 -8.63 24.27 8.91
C VAL A 114 -7.95 23.53 10.05
N TYR A 115 -8.16 22.22 10.14
CA TYR A 115 -7.55 21.35 11.14
C TYR A 115 -6.57 20.38 10.47
N ASN A 116 -5.28 20.59 10.68
CA ASN A 116 -4.25 19.71 10.16
C ASN A 116 -3.97 18.53 11.10
N LEU A 117 -4.73 17.45 10.96
CA LEU A 117 -4.57 16.23 11.77
C LEU A 117 -3.86 15.10 11.01
N ALA A 118 -3.66 15.23 9.70
CA ALA A 118 -2.94 14.24 8.92
C ALA A 118 -1.46 14.17 9.30
N ALA A 119 -0.96 12.96 9.53
CA ALA A 119 0.44 12.66 9.76
C ALA A 119 0.71 11.17 9.52
N GLN A 120 1.98 10.81 9.32
CA GLN A 120 2.44 9.48 9.67
C GLN A 120 2.67 9.49 11.18
N SER A 121 1.66 9.08 11.97
CA SER A 121 1.62 9.35 13.42
C SER A 121 2.25 8.27 14.29
N HIS A 122 2.77 7.19 13.73
CA HIS A 122 3.34 6.09 14.50
C HIS A 122 4.85 6.27 14.67
N VAL A 123 5.28 6.42 15.93
CA VAL A 123 6.68 6.70 16.28
C VAL A 123 7.64 5.60 15.82
N ALA A 124 7.35 4.32 16.07
CA ALA A 124 8.25 3.23 15.67
C ALA A 124 8.46 3.18 14.14
N VAL A 125 7.36 3.22 13.36
CA VAL A 125 7.37 3.29 11.90
C VAL A 125 8.16 4.49 11.37
N SER A 126 8.25 5.60 12.11
CA SER A 126 9.04 6.75 11.66
C SER A 126 10.54 6.48 11.56
N PHE A 127 11.07 5.50 12.32
CA PHE A 127 12.46 5.05 12.17
C PHE A 127 12.66 4.21 10.91
N GLU A 128 11.62 3.52 10.45
CA GLU A 128 11.66 2.69 9.23
C GLU A 128 11.50 3.53 7.96
N ILE A 129 10.65 4.56 8.00
CA ILE A 129 10.35 5.45 6.87
C ILE A 129 10.50 6.94 7.25
N PRO A 130 11.72 7.38 7.63
CA PRO A 130 11.95 8.73 8.14
C PRO A 130 11.65 9.81 7.09
N ASP A 131 12.09 9.63 5.84
CA ASP A 131 11.92 10.63 4.77
C ASP A 131 10.44 10.89 4.48
N TYR A 132 9.64 9.83 4.34
CA TYR A 132 8.19 9.96 4.15
C TYR A 132 7.52 10.59 5.37
N THR A 133 7.96 10.22 6.58
CA THR A 133 7.43 10.82 7.81
C THR A 133 7.70 12.33 7.85
N ALA A 134 8.90 12.76 7.48
CA ALA A 134 9.27 14.17 7.40
C ALA A 134 8.47 14.90 6.31
N ASP A 135 8.37 14.32 5.11
CA ASP A 135 7.65 14.94 3.99
C ASP A 135 6.16 15.17 4.29
N VAL A 136 5.50 14.20 4.94
CA VAL A 136 4.08 14.34 5.30
C VAL A 136 3.90 15.17 6.57
N THR A 137 4.67 14.92 7.62
CA THR A 137 4.40 15.47 8.96
C THR A 137 4.98 16.87 9.14
N ALA A 138 6.15 17.16 8.58
CA ALA A 138 6.77 18.48 8.61
C ALA A 138 6.40 19.29 7.35
N THR A 139 6.87 18.86 6.18
CA THR A 139 6.71 19.61 4.93
C THR A 139 5.25 19.68 4.51
N GLY A 140 4.44 18.65 4.77
CA GLY A 140 2.99 18.68 4.54
C GLY A 140 2.26 19.77 5.33
N ALA A 141 2.66 20.01 6.59
CA ALA A 141 2.14 21.13 7.38
C ALA A 141 2.52 22.47 6.76
N LEU A 142 3.78 22.62 6.32
CA LEU A 142 4.25 23.82 5.61
C LEU A 142 3.48 24.05 4.30
N ARG A 143 3.23 23.01 3.50
CA ARG A 143 2.44 23.10 2.26
C ARG A 143 1.03 23.60 2.52
N LEU A 144 0.39 23.12 3.58
CA LEU A 144 -0.96 23.53 3.94
C LEU A 144 -1.01 24.97 4.48
N LEU A 145 -0.06 25.35 5.34
CA LEU A 145 0.09 26.73 5.81
C LEU A 145 0.30 27.70 4.63
N GLU A 146 1.13 27.35 3.67
CA GLU A 146 1.36 28.16 2.47
C GLU A 146 0.11 28.24 1.59
N ALA A 147 -0.63 27.13 1.42
CA ALA A 147 -1.90 27.15 0.72
C ALA A 147 -2.94 28.06 1.41
N VAL A 148 -3.02 28.03 2.75
CA VAL A 148 -3.88 28.93 3.54
C VAL A 148 -3.46 30.39 3.34
N ARG A 149 -2.16 30.70 3.45
CA ARG A 149 -1.63 32.06 3.25
C ARG A 149 -1.96 32.60 1.84
N LEU A 150 -1.83 31.75 0.82
CA LEU A 150 -2.12 32.12 -0.57
C LEU A 150 -3.61 32.26 -0.89
N ALA A 151 -4.51 31.73 -0.05
CA ALA A 151 -5.95 31.90 -0.22
C ALA A 151 -6.41 33.36 0.01
N ARG A 152 -5.60 34.18 0.68
CA ARG A 152 -5.85 35.63 0.93
C ARG A 152 -7.24 35.95 1.50
N ARG A 153 -7.77 35.05 2.32
CA ARG A 153 -9.02 35.21 3.09
C ARG A 153 -8.77 34.84 4.55
N PRO A 154 -9.57 35.36 5.50
CA PRO A 154 -9.47 34.96 6.90
C PRO A 154 -9.77 33.45 7.03
N ILE A 155 -8.79 32.67 7.47
CA ILE A 155 -8.91 31.25 7.79
C ILE A 155 -8.20 31.03 9.11
N ARG A 156 -8.86 30.37 10.07
CA ARG A 156 -8.24 29.95 11.33
C ARG A 156 -7.64 28.55 11.16
N TYR A 157 -6.38 28.38 11.51
CA TYR A 157 -5.61 27.17 11.28
C TYR A 157 -5.21 26.50 12.60
N TYR A 158 -5.45 25.21 12.72
CA TYR A 158 -5.01 24.38 13.84
C TYR A 158 -3.96 23.38 13.34
N GLN A 159 -2.80 23.37 14.00
CA GLN A 159 -1.78 22.34 13.85
C GLN A 159 -1.89 21.32 14.99
N ALA A 160 -2.02 20.04 14.64
CA ALA A 160 -1.83 18.96 15.60
C ALA A 160 -0.35 18.86 16.00
N GLY A 161 0.02 19.51 17.11
CA GLY A 161 1.28 19.27 17.82
C GLY A 161 1.21 17.95 18.61
N SER A 162 2.28 17.64 19.34
CA SER A 162 2.35 16.41 20.14
C SER A 162 3.34 16.55 21.30
N SER A 163 3.03 15.94 22.44
CA SER A 163 3.96 15.80 23.57
C SER A 163 5.28 15.09 23.20
N GLU A 164 5.28 14.27 22.14
CA GLU A 164 6.51 13.63 21.63
C GLU A 164 7.58 14.65 21.21
N MET A 165 7.21 15.91 20.97
CA MET A 165 8.17 17.00 20.71
C MET A 165 9.09 17.26 21.90
N PHE A 166 8.60 17.09 23.14
CA PHE A 166 9.42 17.22 24.34
C PHE A 166 10.47 16.10 24.44
N GLY A 167 10.14 14.91 23.96
CA GLY A 167 11.03 13.76 23.91
C GLY A 167 11.68 13.45 25.27
N SER A 168 13.00 13.64 25.40
CA SER A 168 13.71 13.35 26.66
C SER A 168 13.73 14.49 27.69
N THR A 169 13.08 15.63 27.42
CA THR A 169 12.96 16.71 28.41
C THR A 169 12.10 16.25 29.60
N PRO A 170 12.56 16.40 30.85
CA PRO A 170 11.87 15.83 32.02
C PRO A 170 10.49 16.47 32.26
N PRO A 171 9.51 15.70 32.78
CA PRO A 171 8.18 16.21 33.14
C PRO A 171 8.16 17.01 34.47
N PRO A 172 7.09 17.80 34.73
CA PRO A 172 5.97 18.07 33.83
C PRO A 172 6.35 19.06 32.71
N GLN A 173 5.79 18.87 31.52
CA GLN A 173 6.08 19.71 30.37
C GLN A 173 4.91 20.66 30.03
N SER A 174 5.22 21.94 29.90
CA SER A 174 4.33 23.06 29.55
C SER A 174 4.70 23.67 28.19
N GLU A 175 4.02 24.75 27.78
CA GLU A 175 4.31 25.46 26.52
C GLU A 175 5.75 26.02 26.44
N ASP A 176 6.35 26.37 27.59
CA ASP A 176 7.69 26.95 27.66
C ASP A 176 8.80 25.89 27.79
N THR A 177 8.43 24.61 27.88
CA THR A 177 9.38 23.52 28.07
C THR A 177 10.16 23.25 26.78
N PRO A 178 11.50 23.16 26.82
CA PRO A 178 12.29 22.98 25.60
C PRO A 178 12.05 21.61 24.95
N PHE A 179 12.00 21.60 23.62
CA PHE A 179 11.89 20.37 22.84
C PHE A 179 13.22 19.62 22.75
N HIS A 180 13.19 18.30 22.98
CA HIS A 180 14.32 17.40 22.76
C HIS A 180 13.83 16.11 22.08
N PRO A 181 13.44 16.17 20.79
CA PRO A 181 12.77 15.07 20.09
C PRO A 181 13.65 13.81 20.00
N ARG A 182 13.03 12.64 20.20
CA ARG A 182 13.73 11.32 20.24
C ARG A 182 13.41 10.41 19.05
N SER A 183 12.75 10.92 18.01
CA SER A 183 12.41 10.15 16.81
C SER A 183 12.28 11.04 15.57
N PRO A 184 12.35 10.47 14.35
CA PRO A 184 12.05 11.21 13.12
C PRO A 184 10.65 11.84 13.12
N TYR A 185 9.65 11.15 13.69
CA TYR A 185 8.31 11.71 13.90
C TYR A 185 8.33 12.96 14.79
N ALA A 186 8.98 12.87 15.95
CA ALA A 186 9.04 13.98 16.90
C ALA A 186 9.77 15.18 16.31
N ALA A 187 10.89 14.97 15.61
CA ALA A 187 11.62 16.02 14.91
C ALA A 187 10.75 16.68 13.82
N ALA A 188 9.99 15.88 13.06
CA ALA A 188 9.08 16.41 12.06
C ALA A 188 7.93 17.22 12.68
N LYS A 189 7.42 16.82 13.85
CA LYS A 189 6.41 17.60 14.60
C LYS A 189 6.98 18.91 15.16
N VAL A 190 8.22 18.91 15.64
CA VAL A 190 8.92 20.15 16.03
C VAL A 190 9.05 21.10 14.84
N ALA A 191 9.42 20.60 13.66
CA ALA A 191 9.45 21.42 12.44
C ALA A 191 8.07 22.00 12.10
N ALA A 192 7.01 21.18 12.10
CA ALA A 192 5.64 21.64 11.85
C ALA A 192 5.16 22.68 12.87
N HIS A 193 5.53 22.52 14.14
CA HIS A 193 5.27 23.48 15.20
C HIS A 193 5.89 24.83 14.86
N TRP A 194 7.19 24.86 14.56
CA TRP A 194 7.90 26.09 14.21
C TRP A 194 7.44 26.72 12.90
N TYR A 195 7.07 25.93 11.89
CA TYR A 195 6.43 26.47 10.69
C TYR A 195 5.12 27.20 11.03
N THR A 196 4.31 26.62 11.91
CA THR A 196 3.03 27.21 12.34
C THR A 196 3.26 28.50 13.13
N VAL A 197 4.19 28.49 14.09
CA VAL A 197 4.59 29.68 14.86
C VAL A 197 5.08 30.79 13.93
N ASN A 198 5.99 30.46 13.00
CA ASN A 198 6.55 31.43 12.08
C ASN A 198 5.49 32.04 11.14
N TYR A 199 4.51 31.27 10.67
CA TYR A 199 3.43 31.82 9.82
C TYR A 199 2.48 32.71 10.60
N ARG A 200 2.23 32.42 11.88
CA ARG A 200 1.49 33.31 12.78
C ARG A 200 2.23 34.63 12.97
N GLU A 201 3.53 34.58 13.28
CA GLU A 201 4.34 35.77 13.59
C GLU A 201 4.68 36.61 12.36
N ALA A 202 5.10 35.99 11.26
CA ALA A 202 5.57 36.69 10.07
C ALA A 202 4.45 37.25 9.20
N TYR A 203 3.28 36.61 9.21
CA TYR A 203 2.17 36.95 8.30
C TYR A 203 0.86 37.27 9.02
N GLY A 204 0.82 37.22 10.35
CA GLY A 204 -0.40 37.47 11.13
C GLY A 204 -1.50 36.43 10.90
N LEU A 205 -1.16 35.21 10.48
CA LEU A 205 -2.15 34.14 10.35
C LEU A 205 -2.70 33.77 11.72
N PHE A 206 -4.02 33.55 11.82
CA PHE A 206 -4.61 32.91 13.00
C PHE A 206 -4.24 31.42 12.97
N ALA A 207 -3.09 31.06 13.52
CA ALA A 207 -2.57 29.69 13.51
C ALA A 207 -2.16 29.24 14.92
N CYS A 208 -2.79 28.17 15.42
CA CYS A 208 -2.57 27.63 16.76
C CYS A 208 -1.88 26.27 16.71
N ASN A 209 -0.98 25.98 17.65
CA ASN A 209 -0.54 24.62 17.93
C ASN A 209 -1.25 24.05 19.15
N GLY A 210 -1.94 22.93 18.99
CA GLY A 210 -2.31 22.10 20.13
C GLY A 210 -1.18 21.14 20.45
N VAL A 211 -0.46 21.36 21.55
CA VAL A 211 0.58 20.45 22.06
C VAL A 211 -0.10 19.37 22.89
N LEU A 212 -0.77 18.43 22.20
CA LEU A 212 -1.58 17.41 22.84
C LEU A 212 -0.71 16.25 23.35
N PHE A 213 -0.95 15.86 24.59
CA PHE A 213 -0.43 14.63 25.18
C PHE A 213 -1.15 13.40 24.63
N ASN A 214 -0.76 12.20 25.04
CA ASN A 214 -1.30 10.98 24.46
C ASN A 214 -2.80 10.92 24.74
N HIS A 215 -3.59 10.64 23.70
CA HIS A 215 -5.03 10.51 23.85
C HIS A 215 -5.53 9.35 23.01
N GLU A 216 -6.36 8.55 23.66
CA GLU A 216 -6.71 7.21 23.26
C GLU A 216 -8.24 7.09 23.18
N SER A 217 -8.71 6.01 22.56
CA SER A 217 -10.13 5.72 22.42
C SER A 217 -10.35 4.32 21.86
N PRO A 218 -11.60 3.84 21.87
CA PRO A 218 -12.04 2.69 21.05
C PRO A 218 -11.79 2.83 19.53
N ARG A 219 -11.35 3.99 19.03
CA ARG A 219 -11.00 4.23 17.62
C ARG A 219 -9.49 4.31 17.38
N ARG A 220 -8.65 4.18 18.41
CA ARG A 220 -7.19 4.24 18.30
C ARG A 220 -6.65 3.21 17.30
N GLY A 221 -5.57 3.52 16.60
CA GLY A 221 -4.91 2.55 15.72
C GLY A 221 -4.36 1.36 16.53
N GLU A 222 -4.56 0.14 16.03
CA GLU A 222 -4.24 -1.11 16.76
C GLU A 222 -2.75 -1.32 17.03
N ASN A 223 -1.88 -0.58 16.33
CA ASN A 223 -0.43 -0.63 16.53
C ASN A 223 0.04 0.20 17.75
N PHE A 224 -0.79 1.12 18.26
CA PHE A 224 -0.46 1.89 19.47
C PHE A 224 -0.67 1.02 20.72
N VAL A 225 0.19 1.20 21.73
CA VAL A 225 0.32 0.29 22.87
C VAL A 225 -0.99 0.04 23.63
N THR A 226 -1.75 1.08 23.93
CA THR A 226 -3.04 1.01 24.65
C THR A 226 -4.06 0.17 23.89
N ARG A 227 -4.18 0.41 22.58
CA ARG A 227 -5.12 -0.33 21.72
C ARG A 227 -4.67 -1.75 21.46
N LYS A 228 -3.36 -1.96 21.28
CA LYS A 228 -2.77 -3.29 21.18
C LYS A 228 -3.08 -4.14 22.41
N ILE A 229 -2.96 -3.56 23.60
CA ILE A 229 -3.28 -4.20 24.88
C ILE A 229 -4.77 -4.54 24.94
N THR A 230 -5.65 -3.56 24.78
CA THR A 230 -7.11 -3.77 24.93
C THR A 230 -7.69 -4.73 23.88
N ARG A 231 -7.22 -4.67 22.63
CA ARG A 231 -7.53 -5.69 21.60
C ARG A 231 -7.10 -7.09 22.01
N ALA A 232 -5.89 -7.23 22.56
CA ALA A 232 -5.40 -8.52 23.02
C ALA A 232 -6.19 -9.02 24.23
N VAL A 233 -6.51 -8.15 25.20
CA VAL A 233 -7.36 -8.47 26.35
C VAL A 233 -8.71 -9.01 25.88
N GLY A 234 -9.38 -8.31 24.95
CA GLY A 234 -10.65 -8.75 24.37
C GLY A 234 -10.56 -10.14 23.75
N ARG A 235 -9.55 -10.38 22.90
CA ARG A 235 -9.33 -11.68 22.25
C ARG A 235 -8.94 -12.80 23.21
N ILE A 236 -8.12 -12.50 24.21
CA ILE A 236 -7.73 -13.48 25.25
C ILE A 236 -8.95 -13.88 26.06
N LYS A 237 -9.80 -12.92 26.45
CA LYS A 237 -11.01 -13.17 27.23
C LYS A 237 -11.98 -14.14 26.53
N VAL A 238 -12.05 -14.10 25.21
CA VAL A 238 -12.92 -14.99 24.40
C VAL A 238 -12.18 -16.22 23.82
N GLY A 239 -10.92 -16.44 24.19
CA GLY A 239 -10.13 -17.59 23.75
C GLY A 239 -9.66 -17.56 22.29
N LEU A 240 -9.63 -16.38 21.64
CA LEU A 240 -9.11 -16.21 20.27
C LEU A 240 -7.60 -15.92 20.22
N GLN A 241 -7.00 -15.56 21.36
CA GLN A 241 -5.58 -15.23 21.47
C GLN A 241 -5.08 -15.70 22.83
N THR A 242 -3.81 -16.05 22.95
CA THR A 242 -3.24 -16.56 24.22
C THR A 242 -2.15 -15.67 24.80
N LYS A 243 -1.38 -14.99 23.94
CA LYS A 243 -0.24 -14.15 24.32
C LYS A 243 -0.31 -12.77 23.66
N VAL A 244 0.28 -11.77 24.30
CA VAL A 244 0.51 -10.43 23.74
C VAL A 244 1.98 -10.06 23.87
N PHE A 245 2.57 -9.61 22.76
CA PHE A 245 3.99 -9.26 22.73
C PHE A 245 4.19 -7.75 22.83
N LEU A 246 4.99 -7.27 23.78
CA LEU A 246 5.22 -5.85 24.07
C LEU A 246 6.72 -5.53 24.21
N GLY A 247 7.04 -4.23 24.25
CA GLY A 247 8.40 -3.71 24.41
C GLY A 247 8.64 -3.21 25.83
N ASN A 248 9.01 -1.93 25.95
CA ASN A 248 9.27 -1.27 27.23
C ASN A 248 7.96 -1.09 28.05
N LEU A 249 7.88 -1.75 29.21
CA LEU A 249 6.73 -1.62 30.13
C LEU A 249 6.85 -0.42 31.09
N SER A 250 8.07 0.08 31.30
CA SER A 250 8.36 1.18 32.24
C SER A 250 8.13 2.56 31.64
N ALA A 251 7.88 2.65 30.33
CA ALA A 251 7.54 3.91 29.67
C ALA A 251 6.25 4.49 30.28
N ALA A 252 6.30 5.75 30.71
CA ALA A 252 5.19 6.45 31.35
C ALA A 252 4.60 7.53 30.43
N ARG A 253 3.27 7.62 30.39
CA ARG A 253 2.54 8.56 29.53
C ARG A 253 1.32 9.13 30.25
N ASP A 254 1.04 10.38 29.96
CA ASP A 254 -0.22 11.04 30.23
C ASP A 254 -1.23 10.69 29.14
N TRP A 255 -2.24 9.89 29.51
CA TRP A 255 -3.26 9.35 28.61
C TRP A 255 -4.63 9.94 28.90
N GLY A 256 -5.13 10.77 27.98
CA GLY A 256 -6.50 11.27 27.98
C GLY A 256 -7.43 10.61 26.96
N PHE A 257 -8.68 11.05 26.92
CA PHE A 257 -9.66 10.60 25.93
C PHE A 257 -9.68 11.50 24.69
N ALA A 258 -9.59 10.90 23.50
CA ALA A 258 -9.58 11.64 22.25
C ALA A 258 -10.82 12.54 22.04
N GLY A 259 -12.00 12.10 22.50
CA GLY A 259 -13.23 12.90 22.40
C GLY A 259 -13.21 14.19 23.23
N ASP A 260 -12.49 14.20 24.36
CA ASP A 260 -12.28 15.41 25.16
C ASP A 260 -11.27 16.34 24.48
N TYR A 261 -10.24 15.76 23.85
CA TYR A 261 -9.12 16.52 23.28
C TYR A 261 -9.52 17.28 22.01
N VAL A 262 -10.41 16.72 21.18
CA VAL A 262 -10.92 17.42 19.99
C VAL A 262 -11.73 18.68 20.33
N GLU A 263 -12.32 18.73 21.54
CA GLU A 263 -12.97 19.95 22.05
C GLU A 263 -11.95 21.06 22.28
N ALA A 264 -10.77 20.73 22.84
CA ALA A 264 -9.68 21.69 23.00
C ALA A 264 -9.21 22.23 21.64
N MET A 265 -9.06 21.36 20.62
CA MET A 265 -8.70 21.79 19.26
C MET A 265 -9.67 22.84 18.73
N TRP A 266 -10.97 22.60 18.88
CA TRP A 266 -12.01 23.53 18.47
C TRP A 266 -11.96 24.84 19.27
N LEU A 267 -11.85 24.75 20.60
CA LEU A 267 -11.80 25.92 21.50
C LEU A 267 -10.63 26.85 21.18
N MET A 268 -9.45 26.32 20.84
CA MET A 268 -8.29 27.12 20.42
C MET A 268 -8.62 28.03 19.22
N LEU A 269 -9.39 27.52 18.26
CA LEU A 269 -9.80 28.30 17.10
C LEU A 269 -10.96 29.26 17.37
N GLN A 270 -11.55 29.25 18.58
CA GLN A 270 -12.60 30.21 18.94
C GLN A 270 -12.08 31.42 19.71
N GLN A 271 -10.80 31.43 20.09
CA GLN A 271 -10.20 32.54 20.84
C GLN A 271 -10.08 33.82 19.99
N ASP A 272 -9.87 34.96 20.65
CA ASP A 272 -9.65 36.25 19.98
C ASP A 272 -8.28 36.33 19.30
N GLN A 273 -7.26 35.72 19.93
CA GLN A 273 -5.89 35.66 19.42
C GLN A 273 -5.42 34.21 19.29
N PRO A 274 -4.61 33.89 18.26
CA PRO A 274 -4.02 32.57 18.13
C PRO A 274 -2.96 32.33 19.21
N GLY A 275 -2.80 31.08 19.63
CA GLY A 275 -1.82 30.70 20.64
C GLY A 275 -1.54 29.20 20.64
N ASP A 276 -0.48 28.82 21.36
CA ASP A 276 -0.11 27.43 21.56
C ASP A 276 -0.52 26.98 22.97
N TYR A 277 -1.03 25.76 23.07
CA TYR A 277 -1.64 25.24 24.29
C TYR A 277 -1.29 23.76 24.51
N VAL A 278 -0.79 23.44 25.70
CA VAL A 278 -0.67 22.07 26.19
C VAL A 278 -2.04 21.56 26.62
N VAL A 279 -2.39 20.37 26.14
CA VAL A 279 -3.64 19.67 26.46
C VAL A 279 -3.27 18.28 26.97
N ALA A 280 -3.55 18.05 28.25
CA ALA A 280 -3.08 16.89 29.01
C ALA A 280 -4.06 16.58 30.17
N THR A 281 -3.96 15.39 30.76
CA THR A 281 -4.69 15.07 31.99
C THR A 281 -3.94 15.51 33.25
N GLU A 282 -2.62 15.70 33.15
CA GLU A 282 -1.68 15.92 34.25
C GLU A 282 -1.51 14.70 35.17
N GLU A 283 -1.94 13.53 34.71
CA GLU A 283 -1.75 12.23 35.35
C GLU A 283 -0.97 11.33 34.39
N SER A 284 0.15 10.77 34.85
CA SER A 284 1.01 9.90 34.02
C SER A 284 1.03 8.49 34.58
N HIS A 285 0.87 7.51 33.71
CA HIS A 285 0.86 6.09 34.05
C HIS A 285 1.85 5.29 33.21
N THR A 286 2.38 4.21 33.76
CA THR A 286 3.27 3.30 33.02
C THR A 286 2.48 2.35 32.10
N VAL A 287 3.14 1.79 31.10
CA VAL A 287 2.55 0.70 30.29
C VAL A 287 2.21 -0.52 31.17
N GLU A 288 2.99 -0.78 32.22
CA GLU A 288 2.66 -1.81 33.22
C GLU A 288 1.36 -1.49 33.98
N GLU A 289 1.17 -0.26 34.46
CA GLU A 289 -0.08 0.16 35.12
C GLU A 289 -1.28 0.03 34.18
N PHE A 290 -1.11 0.36 32.89
CA PHE A 290 -2.14 0.14 31.88
C PHE A 290 -2.48 -1.36 31.72
N LEU A 291 -1.48 -2.25 31.73
CA LEU A 291 -1.69 -3.70 31.71
C LEU A 291 -2.46 -4.17 32.94
N GLN A 292 -2.08 -3.70 34.13
CA GLN A 292 -2.74 -4.04 35.39
C GLN A 292 -4.20 -3.62 35.37
N ALA A 293 -4.50 -2.37 34.97
CA ALA A 293 -5.86 -1.87 34.87
C ALA A 293 -6.69 -2.65 33.83
N ALA A 294 -6.15 -2.85 32.62
CA ALA A 294 -6.90 -3.47 31.52
C ALA A 294 -7.17 -4.97 31.74
N PHE A 295 -6.17 -5.75 32.14
CA PHE A 295 -6.35 -7.18 32.42
C PHE A 295 -7.13 -7.38 33.73
N GLY A 296 -6.85 -6.59 34.76
CA GLY A 296 -7.56 -6.65 36.03
C GLY A 296 -9.07 -6.42 35.86
N TYR A 297 -9.46 -5.42 35.08
CA TYR A 297 -10.86 -5.16 34.74
C TYR A 297 -11.53 -6.34 34.02
N ALA A 298 -10.80 -7.01 33.11
CA ALA A 298 -11.27 -8.21 32.43
C ALA A 298 -11.23 -9.48 33.30
N GLY A 299 -10.81 -9.40 34.57
CA GLY A 299 -10.65 -10.55 35.47
C GLY A 299 -9.56 -11.51 35.01
N LEU A 300 -8.47 -11.00 34.44
CA LEU A 300 -7.31 -11.74 33.94
C LEU A 300 -6.03 -11.25 34.64
N ASN A 301 -5.03 -12.12 34.72
CA ASN A 301 -3.69 -11.74 35.19
C ASN A 301 -2.76 -11.52 34.00
N TRP A 302 -2.32 -10.28 33.78
CA TRP A 302 -1.50 -9.92 32.61
C TRP A 302 -0.19 -10.71 32.52
N LYS A 303 0.40 -11.10 33.66
CA LYS A 303 1.67 -11.84 33.70
C LYS A 303 1.61 -13.20 33.03
N ASP A 304 0.42 -13.78 32.93
CA ASP A 304 0.21 -15.08 32.27
C ASP A 304 0.20 -14.95 30.74
N HIS A 305 0.04 -13.74 30.21
CA HIS A 305 -0.20 -13.49 28.79
C HIS A 305 0.87 -12.62 28.12
N VAL A 306 1.49 -11.71 28.85
CA VAL A 306 2.45 -10.74 28.29
C VAL A 306 3.82 -11.39 28.09
N VAL A 307 4.41 -11.15 26.91
CA VAL A 307 5.78 -11.56 26.56
C VAL A 307 6.55 -10.33 26.08
N ILE A 308 7.76 -10.14 26.58
CA ILE A 308 8.64 -9.05 26.13
C ILE A 308 9.37 -9.48 24.86
N ASP A 309 9.29 -8.64 23.83
CA ASP A 309 9.98 -8.85 22.56
C ASP A 309 10.77 -7.59 22.19
N LYS A 310 12.09 -7.78 22.00
CA LYS A 310 13.05 -6.71 21.71
C LYS A 310 12.67 -5.90 20.46
N LYS A 311 11.92 -6.47 19.52
CA LYS A 311 11.50 -5.76 18.30
C LYS A 311 10.58 -4.57 18.55
N TYR A 312 9.93 -4.50 19.72
CA TYR A 312 9.04 -3.38 20.08
C TYR A 312 9.76 -2.26 20.83
N PHE A 313 11.05 -2.41 21.13
CA PHE A 313 11.85 -1.32 21.65
C PHE A 313 12.21 -0.37 20.52
N ARG A 314 12.24 0.92 20.83
CA ARG A 314 12.61 1.96 19.87
C ARG A 314 14.11 2.22 19.95
N PRO A 315 14.78 2.62 18.85
CA PRO A 315 16.20 3.00 18.88
C PRO A 315 16.52 4.09 19.89
N ALA A 316 15.61 5.05 20.07
CA ALA A 316 15.65 6.05 21.12
C ALA A 316 14.25 6.14 21.76
N GLU A 317 14.18 5.86 23.06
CA GLU A 317 12.93 5.88 23.81
C GLU A 317 12.62 7.27 24.37
N VAL A 318 11.33 7.49 24.65
CA VAL A 318 10.82 8.57 25.49
C VAL A 318 10.33 7.95 26.79
N ASP A 319 11.03 8.22 27.89
CA ASP A 319 10.80 7.51 29.14
C ASP A 319 9.52 7.96 29.85
N SER A 320 9.31 9.28 29.97
CA SER A 320 8.17 9.84 30.72
C SER A 320 7.64 11.14 30.12
N LEU A 321 6.32 11.22 29.95
CA LEU A 321 5.61 12.41 29.50
C LEU A 321 4.44 12.68 30.45
N LYS A 322 4.40 13.89 31.02
CA LYS A 322 3.31 14.38 31.87
C LYS A 322 3.09 15.86 31.59
N GLY A 323 1.89 16.24 31.17
CA GLY A 323 1.64 17.64 30.80
C GLY A 323 1.36 18.55 31.98
N ASP A 324 1.57 19.85 31.77
CA ASP A 324 0.97 20.94 32.52
C ASP A 324 0.02 21.70 31.59
N SER A 325 -1.28 21.55 31.80
CA SER A 325 -2.37 22.13 31.01
C SER A 325 -2.98 23.38 31.68
N THR A 326 -2.25 24.02 32.60
CA THR A 326 -2.71 25.20 33.34
C THR A 326 -3.16 26.33 32.41
N LYS A 327 -2.45 26.57 31.30
CA LYS A 327 -2.84 27.59 30.31
C LYS A 327 -4.17 27.24 29.64
N ALA A 328 -4.35 26.00 29.20
CA ALA A 328 -5.60 25.53 28.59
C ALA A 328 -6.79 25.64 29.55
N ARG A 329 -6.63 25.29 30.83
CA ARG A 329 -7.66 25.50 31.85
C ARG A 329 -8.01 26.97 32.04
N ARG A 330 -6.99 27.84 32.11
CA ARG A 330 -7.18 29.26 32.40
C ARG A 330 -7.85 29.98 31.23
N GLU A 331 -7.37 29.75 30.01
CA GLU A 331 -7.77 30.51 28.81
C GLU A 331 -8.88 29.83 28.04
N LEU A 332 -8.78 28.53 27.76
CA LEU A 332 -9.79 27.78 27.00
C LEU A 332 -10.95 27.29 27.86
N LYS A 333 -10.82 27.36 29.19
CA LYS A 333 -11.74 26.74 30.16
C LYS A 333 -11.91 25.24 29.95
N TRP A 334 -10.90 24.60 29.36
CA TRP A 334 -10.91 23.18 29.05
C TRP A 334 -10.34 22.37 30.22
N LYS A 335 -10.93 21.22 30.50
CA LYS A 335 -10.41 20.19 31.41
C LYS A 335 -10.80 18.80 30.90
N PRO A 336 -10.00 17.75 31.15
CA PRO A 336 -10.40 16.38 30.81
C PRO A 336 -11.68 16.01 31.58
N LYS A 337 -12.56 15.26 30.92
CA LYS A 337 -13.80 14.74 31.50
C LYS A 337 -13.65 13.25 31.85
N VAL A 338 -12.90 12.52 31.03
CA VAL A 338 -12.62 11.09 31.20
C VAL A 338 -11.25 10.91 31.87
N GLY A 339 -11.24 10.26 33.04
CA GLY A 339 -10.01 9.89 33.76
C GLY A 339 -9.39 8.58 33.25
N PHE A 340 -8.18 8.25 33.74
CA PHE A 340 -7.41 7.08 33.29
C PHE A 340 -8.20 5.76 33.39
N GLN A 341 -8.78 5.46 34.56
CA GLN A 341 -9.51 4.21 34.79
C GLN A 341 -10.70 4.07 33.83
N GLN A 342 -11.51 5.13 33.70
CA GLN A 342 -12.66 5.15 32.82
C GLN A 342 -12.27 4.98 31.34
N LEU A 343 -11.13 5.57 30.92
CA LEU A 343 -10.60 5.39 29.58
C LEU A 343 -10.22 3.93 29.30
N VAL A 344 -9.53 3.29 30.25
CA VAL A 344 -9.14 1.88 30.13
C VAL A 344 -10.36 0.98 30.01
N GLU A 345 -11.34 1.14 30.91
CA GLU A 345 -12.58 0.35 30.92
C GLU A 345 -13.36 0.53 29.62
N MET A 346 -13.55 1.77 29.16
CA MET A 346 -14.21 2.09 27.89
C MET A 346 -13.56 1.37 26.69
N MET A 347 -12.23 1.31 26.66
CA MET A 347 -11.51 0.63 25.59
C MET A 347 -11.61 -0.90 25.70
N VAL A 348 -11.51 -1.45 26.91
CA VAL A 348 -11.62 -2.89 27.17
C VAL A 348 -13.02 -3.40 26.82
N ASP A 349 -14.08 -2.72 27.28
CA ASP A 349 -15.47 -3.10 26.99
C ASP A 349 -15.72 -3.16 25.49
N HIS A 350 -15.33 -2.11 24.77
CA HIS A 350 -15.49 -2.06 23.32
C HIS A 350 -14.74 -3.21 22.62
N ASP A 351 -13.50 -3.47 23.01
CA ASP A 351 -12.68 -4.48 22.36
C ASP A 351 -13.05 -5.92 22.76
N ILE A 352 -13.65 -6.14 23.93
CA ILE A 352 -14.33 -7.40 24.28
C ILE A 352 -15.54 -7.62 23.39
N GLU A 353 -16.42 -6.62 23.21
CA GLU A 353 -17.58 -6.74 22.33
C GLU A 353 -17.17 -6.99 20.87
N LEU A 354 -16.09 -6.34 20.42
CA LEU A 354 -15.53 -6.59 19.12
C LEU A 354 -15.01 -8.03 19.03
N ALA A 355 -14.23 -8.50 20.01
CA ALA A 355 -13.73 -9.87 20.06
C ALA A 355 -14.84 -10.93 20.11
N LYS A 356 -15.96 -10.68 20.80
CA LYS A 356 -17.14 -11.55 20.78
C LYS A 356 -17.73 -11.65 19.36
N LYS A 357 -17.86 -10.54 18.64
CA LYS A 357 -18.27 -10.56 17.22
C LYS A 357 -17.30 -11.37 16.36
N GLU A 358 -15.99 -11.23 16.60
CA GLU A 358 -14.98 -12.05 15.93
C GLU A 358 -15.18 -13.54 16.23
N LYS A 359 -15.39 -13.88 17.51
CA LYS A 359 -15.56 -15.25 17.99
C LYS A 359 -16.81 -15.92 17.40
N VAL A 360 -17.93 -15.20 17.31
CA VAL A 360 -19.15 -15.69 16.63
C VAL A 360 -18.85 -16.06 15.17
N LEU A 361 -18.11 -15.23 14.45
CA LEU A 361 -17.73 -15.53 13.06
C LEU A 361 -16.78 -16.72 12.95
N VAL A 362 -15.84 -16.86 13.89
CA VAL A 362 -14.90 -18.00 13.96
C VAL A 362 -15.65 -19.29 14.24
N ASP A 363 -16.51 -19.31 15.26
CA ASP A 363 -17.26 -20.49 15.69
C ASP A 363 -18.29 -20.92 14.64
N ALA A 364 -18.87 -19.96 13.91
CA ALA A 364 -19.76 -20.23 12.78
C ALA A 364 -19.00 -20.59 11.48
N GLY A 365 -17.66 -20.62 11.50
CA GLY A 365 -16.82 -21.00 10.36
C GLY A 365 -16.68 -19.95 9.25
N TYR A 366 -17.20 -18.74 9.45
CA TYR A 366 -17.09 -17.60 8.51
C TYR A 366 -15.75 -16.89 8.60
N ARG A 367 -15.09 -16.97 9.75
CA ARG A 367 -13.75 -16.43 9.99
C ARG A 367 -12.83 -17.60 10.31
N ARG A 368 -12.38 -18.30 9.27
CA ARG A 368 -11.18 -19.13 9.41
C ARG A 368 -10.00 -18.21 9.75
N GLU A 369 -8.97 -18.73 10.42
CA GLU A 369 -7.68 -18.03 10.41
C GLU A 369 -7.38 -17.64 8.97
N ASP A 370 -6.90 -16.41 8.77
CA ASP A 370 -6.35 -16.00 7.48
C ASP A 370 -5.29 -17.04 7.12
N THR A 371 -5.67 -17.98 6.28
CA THR A 371 -4.74 -18.91 5.68
C THR A 371 -4.05 -18.10 4.60
N LEU A 372 -2.74 -18.19 4.54
CA LEU A 372 -1.96 -17.67 3.42
C LEU A 372 -2.38 -18.44 2.16
N ALA A 373 -3.44 -17.98 1.53
CA ALA A 373 -3.87 -18.45 0.23
C ALA A 373 -3.41 -17.45 -0.83
N TRP A 374 -2.09 -17.28 -0.98
CA TRP A 374 -1.51 -16.47 -2.06
C TRP A 374 -0.25 -17.11 -2.62
N HIS A 375 -0.32 -17.41 -3.92
CA HIS A 375 0.77 -18.01 -4.67
C HIS A 375 1.89 -16.99 -4.92
N PHE A 376 3.11 -17.39 -4.57
CA PHE A 376 4.34 -16.80 -5.11
C PHE A 376 4.41 -17.07 -6.62
N ASP A 377 4.96 -16.14 -7.39
CA ASP A 377 5.58 -16.55 -8.65
C ASP A 377 6.92 -17.24 -8.34
N SER A 378 7.53 -17.88 -9.34
CA SER A 378 8.77 -18.65 -9.20
C SER A 378 10.01 -17.83 -8.77
N LYS A 379 9.87 -16.54 -8.40
CA LYS A 379 10.96 -15.65 -7.95
C LYS A 379 10.66 -14.84 -6.68
N GLY A 380 9.48 -14.97 -6.07
CA GLY A 380 9.19 -14.42 -4.74
C GLY A 380 9.06 -12.90 -4.65
N LEU A 381 8.71 -12.18 -5.72
CA LEU A 381 8.46 -10.72 -5.67
C LEU A 381 7.14 -10.33 -6.37
N PHE A 382 6.34 -9.49 -5.71
CA PHE A 382 5.02 -9.03 -6.15
C PHE A 382 5.07 -8.03 -7.32
N SER A 383 4.10 -8.07 -8.26
CA SER A 383 3.78 -6.88 -9.08
C SER A 383 2.29 -6.79 -9.44
N VAL A 384 1.77 -5.56 -9.51
CA VAL A 384 0.39 -5.14 -9.85
C VAL A 384 -0.19 -5.80 -11.12
N LYS A 385 0.67 -6.39 -11.95
CA LYS A 385 0.35 -7.02 -13.23
C LYS A 385 -0.48 -8.31 -13.11
N SER A 386 -0.36 -9.05 -12.01
CA SER A 386 -1.08 -10.32 -11.80
C SER A 386 -2.58 -10.11 -11.57
N MET A 387 -2.95 -9.00 -10.91
CA MET A 387 -4.35 -8.60 -10.69
C MET A 387 -5.06 -8.24 -12.00
N TYR A 388 -4.32 -7.64 -12.95
CA TYR A 388 -4.87 -7.22 -14.23
C TYR A 388 -5.34 -8.41 -15.08
N HIS A 389 -4.55 -9.50 -15.09
CA HIS A 389 -4.90 -10.71 -15.86
C HIS A 389 -6.01 -11.53 -15.22
N VAL A 390 -6.14 -11.54 -13.88
CA VAL A 390 -7.24 -12.22 -13.20
C VAL A 390 -8.57 -11.48 -13.40
N LEU A 391 -8.53 -10.14 -13.43
CA LEU A 391 -9.72 -9.33 -13.72
C LEU A 391 -10.10 -9.37 -15.21
N GLU A 392 -9.14 -9.41 -16.13
CA GLU A 392 -9.39 -9.66 -17.55
C GLU A 392 -10.05 -11.05 -17.75
N ASP A 393 -9.49 -12.11 -17.16
CA ASP A 393 -9.95 -13.49 -17.39
C ASP A 393 -11.29 -13.79 -16.69
N LYS A 394 -11.62 -13.11 -15.59
CA LYS A 394 -12.98 -13.10 -15.01
C LYS A 394 -13.95 -12.30 -15.88
N SER A 395 -13.58 -11.10 -16.32
CA SER A 395 -14.47 -10.28 -17.16
C SER A 395 -14.76 -10.95 -18.50
N GLU A 396 -13.79 -11.65 -19.10
CA GLU A 396 -13.98 -12.42 -20.33
C GLU A 396 -14.85 -13.65 -20.12
N ARG A 397 -14.73 -14.36 -18.99
CA ARG A 397 -15.57 -15.54 -18.68
C ARG A 397 -16.99 -15.15 -18.32
N ASP A 398 -17.17 -14.04 -17.63
CA ASP A 398 -18.49 -13.52 -17.26
C ASP A 398 -19.19 -12.89 -18.48
N GLN A 399 -18.47 -12.21 -19.38
CA GLN A 399 -18.99 -11.77 -20.68
C GLN A 399 -19.33 -12.96 -21.61
N LYS A 400 -18.51 -14.01 -21.65
CA LYS A 400 -18.79 -15.23 -22.43
C LYS A 400 -19.96 -16.07 -21.86
N LYS A 401 -20.27 -15.94 -20.56
CA LYS A 401 -21.42 -16.60 -19.93
C LYS A 401 -22.73 -15.81 -20.06
N GLN A 402 -22.67 -14.48 -20.18
CA GLN A 402 -23.86 -13.65 -20.41
C GLN A 402 -24.26 -13.51 -21.88
N ILE A 403 -23.32 -13.72 -22.82
CA ILE A 403 -23.63 -13.66 -24.27
C ILE A 403 -23.79 -15.08 -24.80
N GLY A 404 -24.98 -15.65 -24.56
CA GLY A 404 -25.50 -16.67 -25.43
C GLY A 404 -25.73 -16.07 -26.82
N GLY A 405 -24.98 -16.53 -27.81
CA GLY A 405 -25.29 -16.33 -29.23
C GLY A 405 -24.77 -15.03 -29.87
N SER A 406 -23.84 -15.24 -30.82
CA SER A 406 -23.65 -14.46 -32.05
C SER A 406 -22.97 -13.08 -32.01
N SER A 407 -22.30 -12.80 -33.14
CA SER A 407 -21.62 -11.59 -33.62
C SER A 407 -20.27 -11.24 -32.98
N LYS A 408 -19.15 -11.41 -33.67
CA LYS A 408 -18.56 -10.51 -34.70
C LYS A 408 -18.54 -9.04 -34.28
N GLN A 409 -17.30 -8.51 -34.27
CA GLN A 409 -16.87 -7.10 -34.23
C GLN A 409 -16.59 -6.49 -32.85
N MET A 410 -15.30 -6.55 -32.45
CA MET A 410 -14.50 -5.39 -32.03
C MET A 410 -13.01 -5.80 -31.90
N GLU A 411 -12.31 -5.96 -33.02
CA GLU A 411 -10.83 -5.97 -33.04
C GLU A 411 -10.34 -4.54 -33.32
N GLY A 412 -10.09 -3.76 -32.25
CA GLY A 412 -9.46 -2.45 -32.34
C GLY A 412 -7.92 -2.54 -32.30
N GLU A 413 -7.28 -2.45 -33.47
CA GLU A 413 -5.92 -1.98 -33.85
C GLU A 413 -4.65 -2.27 -33.00
N THR A 414 -4.72 -2.81 -31.78
CA THR A 414 -3.55 -3.05 -30.92
C THR A 414 -2.84 -4.39 -31.15
N GLY A 415 -3.44 -5.28 -31.96
CA GLY A 415 -2.93 -6.65 -32.20
C GLY A 415 -2.03 -6.84 -33.43
N SER A 416 -2.06 -5.93 -34.41
CA SER A 416 -1.37 -6.09 -35.70
C SER A 416 0.15 -6.16 -35.58
N GLU A 417 0.72 -5.34 -34.70
CA GLU A 417 2.17 -5.13 -34.61
C GLU A 417 2.89 -6.26 -33.87
N TRP A 418 2.23 -6.81 -32.85
CA TRP A 418 2.73 -7.99 -32.15
C TRP A 418 2.65 -9.23 -33.05
N LYS A 419 1.59 -9.37 -33.87
CA LYS A 419 1.52 -10.41 -34.90
C LYS A 419 2.73 -10.31 -35.85
N LYS A 420 3.13 -9.11 -36.28
CA LYS A 420 4.35 -8.89 -37.10
C LYS A 420 5.64 -9.29 -36.37
N LEU A 421 5.83 -8.83 -35.13
CA LEU A 421 7.04 -9.13 -34.33
C LEU A 421 7.23 -10.64 -34.11
N TRP A 422 6.16 -11.35 -33.75
CA TRP A 422 6.25 -12.78 -33.46
C TRP A 422 6.42 -13.65 -34.73
N ARG A 423 5.98 -13.15 -35.90
CA ARG A 423 6.19 -13.77 -37.21
C ARG A 423 7.60 -13.63 -37.77
N LEU A 424 8.46 -12.76 -37.20
CA LEU A 424 9.86 -12.64 -37.62
C LEU A 424 10.59 -13.99 -37.54
N LYS A 425 11.49 -14.30 -38.47
CA LYS A 425 12.25 -15.57 -38.48
C LYS A 425 13.51 -15.56 -37.60
N TYR A 426 13.49 -14.86 -36.47
CA TYR A 426 14.62 -14.82 -35.51
C TYR A 426 14.48 -15.83 -34.38
N GLN A 427 15.58 -16.11 -33.68
CA GLN A 427 15.55 -16.91 -32.45
C GLN A 427 14.60 -16.30 -31.40
N PRO A 428 13.90 -17.12 -30.58
CA PRO A 428 12.95 -16.64 -29.58
C PRO A 428 13.51 -15.55 -28.64
N LYS A 429 14.79 -15.67 -28.24
CA LYS A 429 15.46 -14.70 -27.37
C LYS A 429 15.53 -13.29 -27.97
N ILE A 430 15.69 -13.19 -29.29
CA ILE A 430 15.76 -11.91 -30.02
C ILE A 430 14.36 -11.29 -30.10
N LYS A 431 13.33 -12.09 -30.38
CA LYS A 431 11.93 -11.62 -30.37
C LYS A 431 11.52 -11.11 -28.98
N GLN A 432 11.87 -11.85 -27.94
CA GLN A 432 11.62 -11.44 -26.55
C GLN A 432 12.36 -10.15 -26.19
N PHE A 433 13.60 -9.98 -26.67
CA PHE A 433 14.35 -8.73 -26.51
C PHE A 433 13.66 -7.54 -27.17
N LEU A 434 13.25 -7.66 -28.44
CA LEU A 434 12.53 -6.59 -29.15
C LEU A 434 11.22 -6.23 -28.45
N TRP A 435 10.49 -7.23 -27.95
CA TRP A 435 9.27 -7.02 -27.17
C TRP A 435 9.57 -6.30 -25.84
N ARG A 436 10.63 -6.69 -25.13
CA ARG A 436 11.04 -6.03 -23.87
C ARG A 436 11.50 -4.60 -24.10
N LEU A 437 12.18 -4.34 -25.22
CA LEU A 437 12.59 -3.00 -25.65
C LEU A 437 11.35 -2.13 -25.94
N ALA A 438 10.38 -2.64 -26.71
CA ALA A 438 9.12 -1.95 -27.00
C ALA A 438 8.30 -1.61 -25.73
N LYS A 439 8.35 -2.49 -24.73
CA LYS A 439 7.67 -2.30 -23.43
C LYS A 439 8.48 -1.48 -22.43
N ASN A 440 9.62 -0.92 -22.83
CA ASN A 440 10.50 -0.14 -21.96
C ASN A 440 10.82 -0.93 -20.67
N SER A 441 11.22 -2.19 -20.81
CA SER A 441 11.41 -3.14 -19.70
C SER A 441 12.80 -3.75 -19.60
N LEU A 442 13.74 -3.30 -20.45
CA LEU A 442 15.14 -3.69 -20.36
C LEU A 442 15.82 -3.06 -19.13
N PRO A 443 16.81 -3.72 -18.52
CA PRO A 443 17.54 -3.19 -17.37
C PRO A 443 18.66 -2.21 -17.79
N TRP A 444 18.30 -0.97 -18.11
CA TRP A 444 19.28 0.13 -18.25
C TRP A 444 19.56 0.77 -16.88
N ARG A 445 20.77 1.33 -16.68
CA ARG A 445 21.22 1.81 -15.35
C ARG A 445 20.29 2.86 -14.74
N LEU A 446 19.73 3.77 -15.52
CA LEU A 446 18.74 4.74 -15.03
C LEU A 446 17.43 4.07 -14.55
N SER A 447 16.97 2.97 -15.18
CA SER A 447 15.81 2.22 -14.68
C SER A 447 16.11 1.40 -13.45
N ILE A 448 17.36 0.94 -13.30
CA ILE A 448 17.83 0.19 -12.14
C ILE A 448 17.90 1.14 -10.93
N GLN A 449 18.44 2.34 -11.10
CA GLN A 449 18.48 3.36 -10.04
C GLN A 449 17.07 3.76 -9.59
N ARG A 450 16.13 3.96 -10.53
CA ARG A 450 14.72 4.24 -10.20
C ARG A 450 14.03 3.12 -9.42
N ARG A 451 14.60 1.91 -9.39
CA ARG A 451 14.13 0.77 -8.60
C ARG A 451 14.85 0.65 -7.24
N GLY A 452 15.54 1.70 -6.82
CA GLY A 452 16.18 1.78 -5.49
C GLY A 452 17.57 1.15 -5.40
N MET A 453 18.14 0.67 -6.51
CA MET A 453 19.52 0.17 -6.51
C MET A 453 20.53 1.31 -6.62
N GLN A 454 21.51 1.38 -5.70
CA GLN A 454 22.60 2.35 -5.78
C GLN A 454 23.61 1.91 -6.84
N ILE A 455 23.54 2.54 -8.02
CA ILE A 455 24.46 2.29 -9.15
C ILE A 455 24.80 3.60 -9.84
N ASP A 456 26.04 3.70 -10.35
CA ASP A 456 26.42 4.78 -11.27
C ASP A 456 25.56 4.69 -12.53
N THR A 457 24.79 5.74 -12.82
CA THR A 457 23.86 5.80 -13.95
C THR A 457 24.53 6.04 -15.29
N ARG A 458 25.80 6.45 -15.31
CA ARG A 458 26.54 6.72 -16.54
C ARG A 458 26.62 5.47 -17.41
N CYS A 459 26.54 5.69 -18.72
CA CYS A 459 26.67 4.64 -19.71
C CYS A 459 27.99 3.87 -19.52
N PRO A 460 27.96 2.53 -19.36
CA PRO A 460 29.16 1.72 -19.09
C PRO A 460 30.13 1.69 -20.28
N VAL A 461 29.70 2.24 -21.42
CA VAL A 461 30.44 2.22 -22.69
C VAL A 461 31.16 3.54 -22.93
N CYS A 462 30.48 4.66 -22.71
CA CYS A 462 31.04 5.99 -23.02
C CYS A 462 31.33 6.83 -21.78
N TRP A 463 30.78 6.47 -20.61
CA TRP A 463 30.94 7.14 -19.32
C TRP A 463 30.58 8.64 -19.32
N ARG A 464 29.82 9.12 -20.32
CA ARG A 464 29.53 10.56 -20.53
C ARG A 464 28.14 11.01 -20.11
N LEU A 465 27.12 10.19 -20.32
CA LEU A 465 25.72 10.52 -20.04
C LEU A 465 25.05 9.35 -19.33
N ASP A 466 23.95 9.64 -18.64
CA ASP A 466 23.10 8.60 -18.06
C ASP A 466 22.58 7.63 -19.12
N GLU A 467 22.56 6.36 -18.76
CA GLU A 467 22.16 5.30 -19.65
C GLU A 467 20.64 5.09 -19.61
N ASP A 468 19.97 5.51 -20.68
CA ASP A 468 18.61 5.12 -21.03
C ASP A 468 18.58 4.33 -22.36
N GLY A 469 17.40 3.87 -22.78
CA GLY A 469 17.23 3.12 -24.03
C GLY A 469 17.68 3.91 -25.27
N GLY A 470 17.42 5.22 -25.31
CA GLY A 470 17.82 6.07 -26.44
C GLY A 470 19.32 6.29 -26.50
N HIS A 471 19.96 6.54 -25.36
CA HIS A 471 21.40 6.66 -25.24
C HIS A 471 22.09 5.36 -25.62
N CYS A 472 21.64 4.23 -25.06
CA CYS A 472 22.23 2.91 -25.28
C CYS A 472 22.23 2.53 -26.77
N PHE A 473 21.10 2.68 -27.47
CA PHE A 473 20.95 2.17 -28.82
C PHE A 473 21.16 3.19 -29.94
N LEU A 474 20.97 4.50 -29.68
CA LEU A 474 20.95 5.51 -30.74
C LEU A 474 21.94 6.67 -30.55
N LYS A 475 22.25 7.07 -29.31
CA LYS A 475 23.03 8.30 -29.05
C LYS A 475 24.47 8.07 -28.58
N CYS A 476 24.80 6.91 -28.00
CA CYS A 476 26.15 6.60 -27.52
C CYS A 476 27.20 6.71 -28.66
N LYS A 477 28.37 7.31 -28.38
CA LYS A 477 29.41 7.55 -29.40
C LYS A 477 29.83 6.25 -30.10
N ARG A 478 29.98 5.16 -29.33
CA ARG A 478 30.39 3.85 -29.88
C ARG A 478 29.27 3.14 -30.64
N VAL A 479 28.00 3.25 -30.22
CA VAL A 479 26.90 2.65 -31.00
C VAL A 479 26.74 3.36 -32.35
N LYS A 480 26.91 4.69 -32.40
CA LYS A 480 26.92 5.45 -33.67
C LYS A 480 27.96 4.94 -34.66
N GLN A 481 29.15 4.54 -34.19
CA GLN A 481 30.18 3.95 -35.05
C GLN A 481 29.70 2.62 -35.65
N CYS A 482 29.01 1.79 -34.87
CA CYS A 482 28.43 0.54 -35.38
C CYS A 482 27.32 0.77 -36.41
N TRP A 483 26.43 1.75 -36.17
CA TRP A 483 25.41 2.15 -37.14
C TRP A 483 26.01 2.60 -38.47
N ARG A 484 27.09 3.40 -38.43
CA ARG A 484 27.80 3.85 -39.64
C ARG A 484 28.52 2.70 -40.35
N ALA A 485 29.20 1.84 -39.60
CA ALA A 485 29.90 0.68 -40.15
C ALA A 485 28.94 -0.33 -40.83
N MET A 486 27.67 -0.37 -40.41
CA MET A 486 26.64 -1.19 -41.05
C MET A 486 25.86 -0.47 -42.17
N GLY A 487 26.23 0.77 -42.51
CA GLY A 487 25.53 1.55 -43.53
C GLY A 487 24.11 1.98 -43.14
N LEU A 488 23.79 2.01 -41.84
CA LEU A 488 22.44 2.26 -41.32
C LEU A 488 22.27 3.64 -40.67
N GLU A 489 23.15 4.61 -40.92
CA GLU A 489 23.09 5.92 -40.25
C GLU A 489 21.77 6.66 -40.53
N GLN A 490 21.25 6.61 -41.77
CA GLN A 490 19.95 7.20 -42.11
C GLN A 490 18.79 6.51 -41.39
N VAL A 491 18.88 5.21 -41.13
CA VAL A 491 17.89 4.48 -40.33
C VAL A 491 17.96 4.93 -38.87
N ARG A 492 19.17 5.06 -38.30
CA ARG A 492 19.38 5.60 -36.94
C ARG A 492 18.76 6.98 -36.76
N GLU A 493 18.95 7.87 -37.73
CA GLU A 493 18.39 9.23 -37.70
C GLU A 493 16.86 9.24 -37.78
N LYS A 494 16.26 8.34 -38.56
CA LYS A 494 14.81 8.14 -38.56
C LYS A 494 14.33 7.65 -37.19
N LEU A 495 14.98 6.63 -36.62
CA LEU A 495 14.61 6.07 -35.31
C LEU A 495 14.76 7.08 -34.16
N LEU A 496 15.69 8.05 -34.27
CA LEU A 496 15.82 9.14 -33.29
C LEU A 496 14.60 10.06 -33.22
N ARG A 497 13.75 10.07 -34.24
CA ARG A 497 12.50 10.86 -34.28
C ARG A 497 11.34 10.17 -33.58
N ALA A 498 11.48 8.89 -33.21
CA ALA A 498 10.46 8.18 -32.46
C ALA A 498 10.24 8.84 -31.09
N SER A 499 8.98 9.09 -30.75
CA SER A 499 8.58 9.68 -29.46
C SER A 499 8.81 8.72 -28.28
N ASN A 500 8.84 7.40 -28.55
CA ASN A 500 9.02 6.36 -27.54
C ASN A 500 9.55 5.04 -28.12
N ALA A 501 9.93 4.10 -27.24
CA ALA A 501 10.52 2.82 -27.64
C ALA A 501 9.56 1.89 -28.40
N ARG A 502 8.24 1.99 -28.17
CA ARG A 502 7.24 1.22 -28.91
C ARG A 502 7.21 1.69 -30.36
N GLU A 503 7.08 2.99 -30.58
CA GLU A 503 7.11 3.59 -31.92
C GLU A 503 8.41 3.25 -32.67
N MET A 504 9.56 3.31 -31.99
CA MET A 504 10.84 2.89 -32.57
C MET A 504 10.80 1.43 -33.08
N ILE A 505 10.18 0.52 -32.32
CA ILE A 505 10.05 -0.89 -32.72
C ILE A 505 9.06 -1.03 -33.88
N CYS A 506 7.94 -0.31 -33.88
CA CYS A 506 7.00 -0.27 -35.00
C CYS A 506 7.69 0.21 -36.29
N MET A 507 8.53 1.24 -36.21
CA MET A 507 9.33 1.72 -37.34
C MET A 507 10.29 0.64 -37.85
N ILE A 508 10.97 -0.10 -36.95
CA ILE A 508 11.87 -1.21 -37.30
C ILE A 508 11.10 -2.35 -37.99
N LEU A 509 9.91 -2.70 -37.50
CA LEU A 509 9.08 -3.77 -38.05
C LEU A 509 8.56 -3.45 -39.47
N ASN A 510 8.54 -2.17 -39.86
CA ASN A 510 8.13 -1.73 -41.18
C ASN A 510 9.31 -1.35 -42.09
N LEU A 511 10.57 -1.57 -41.67
CA LEU A 511 11.74 -1.41 -42.55
C LEU A 511 11.78 -2.49 -43.64
N PRO A 512 12.40 -2.22 -44.81
CA PRO A 512 12.73 -3.24 -45.79
C PRO A 512 13.52 -4.39 -45.17
N SER A 513 13.33 -5.63 -45.64
CA SER A 513 13.85 -6.84 -45.00
C SER A 513 15.36 -6.80 -44.70
N ASP A 514 16.18 -6.29 -45.62
CA ASP A 514 17.63 -6.13 -45.43
C ASP A 514 17.97 -5.13 -44.31
N ALA A 515 17.37 -3.93 -44.35
CA ALA A 515 17.56 -2.90 -43.33
C ALA A 515 17.00 -3.34 -41.96
N GLN A 516 15.88 -4.08 -41.95
CA GLN A 516 15.30 -4.66 -40.74
C GLN A 516 16.24 -5.69 -40.12
N GLY A 517 16.78 -6.62 -40.91
CA GLY A 517 17.73 -7.63 -40.44
C GLY A 517 18.99 -7.02 -39.85
N LYS A 518 19.61 -6.09 -40.58
CA LYS A 518 20.79 -5.35 -40.11
C LYS A 518 20.51 -4.59 -38.81
N THR A 519 19.34 -3.95 -38.71
CA THR A 519 18.94 -3.19 -37.52
C THR A 519 18.72 -4.10 -36.32
N VAL A 520 17.96 -5.20 -36.47
CA VAL A 520 17.69 -6.15 -35.39
C VAL A 520 18.98 -6.84 -34.92
N GLY A 521 19.82 -7.28 -35.87
CA GLY A 521 21.12 -7.89 -35.58
C GLY A 521 22.03 -6.95 -34.81
N LEU A 522 22.10 -5.68 -35.22
CA LEU A 522 22.90 -4.66 -34.55
C LEU A 522 22.40 -4.39 -33.12
N LEU A 523 21.09 -4.20 -32.94
CA LEU A 523 20.51 -3.94 -31.61
C LEU A 523 20.79 -5.10 -30.65
N TRP A 524 20.67 -6.35 -31.11
CA TRP A 524 20.97 -7.53 -30.29
C TRP A 524 22.46 -7.67 -29.98
N ALA A 525 23.32 -7.59 -31.00
CA ALA A 525 24.77 -7.70 -30.81
C ALA A 525 25.32 -6.61 -29.87
N TRP A 526 24.78 -5.39 -30.00
CA TRP A 526 25.09 -4.27 -29.11
C TRP A 526 24.60 -4.51 -27.68
N TRP A 527 23.38 -5.01 -27.52
CA TRP A 527 22.82 -5.37 -26.21
C TRP A 527 23.66 -6.42 -25.48
N GLU A 528 24.10 -7.47 -26.17
CA GLU A 528 25.00 -8.48 -25.60
C GLU A 528 26.35 -7.89 -25.19
N ALA A 529 26.97 -7.10 -26.08
CA ALA A 529 28.26 -6.47 -25.81
C ALA A 529 28.20 -5.50 -24.62
N ARG A 530 27.13 -4.70 -24.53
CA ARG A 530 26.87 -3.81 -23.40
C ARG A 530 26.67 -4.58 -22.10
N ASN A 531 25.95 -5.71 -22.11
CA ASN A 531 25.74 -6.50 -20.89
C ASN A 531 27.04 -7.11 -20.37
N LYS A 532 27.95 -7.50 -21.28
CA LYS A 532 29.32 -7.91 -20.93
C LYS A 532 30.11 -6.77 -20.29
N ALA A 533 30.02 -5.56 -20.83
CA ALA A 533 30.65 -4.39 -20.22
C ALA A 533 30.10 -4.05 -18.82
N ASN A 534 28.84 -4.35 -18.54
CA ASN A 534 28.27 -4.17 -17.20
C ASN A 534 28.83 -5.14 -16.15
N VAL A 535 29.32 -6.31 -16.55
CA VAL A 535 29.95 -7.28 -15.65
C VAL A 535 31.48 -7.12 -15.61
N GLY A 536 32.00 -6.00 -16.14
CA GLY A 536 33.41 -5.64 -16.08
C GLY A 536 34.27 -6.11 -17.26
N GLU A 537 33.69 -6.74 -18.29
CA GLU A 537 34.44 -7.10 -19.51
C GLU A 537 34.76 -5.86 -20.35
N ASP A 538 35.93 -5.83 -20.98
CA ASP A 538 36.28 -4.77 -21.92
C ASP A 538 35.35 -4.73 -23.13
N MET A 539 34.92 -3.52 -23.48
CA MET A 539 34.04 -3.31 -24.62
C MET A 539 34.77 -3.64 -25.94
N LYS A 540 34.21 -4.60 -26.67
CA LYS A 540 34.70 -5.04 -27.98
C LYS A 540 34.80 -3.88 -28.97
N ARG A 541 35.77 -3.97 -29.90
CA ARG A 541 35.91 -3.01 -31.01
C ARG A 541 34.68 -3.07 -31.92
N THR A 542 34.39 -1.96 -32.60
CA THR A 542 33.23 -1.79 -33.48
C THR A 542 33.13 -2.90 -34.52
N GLU A 543 34.26 -3.29 -35.12
CA GLU A 543 34.33 -4.32 -36.17
C GLU A 543 33.86 -5.67 -35.63
N ASN A 544 34.20 -6.00 -34.37
CA ASN A 544 33.80 -7.26 -33.73
C ASN A 544 32.30 -7.29 -33.41
N ILE A 545 31.71 -6.13 -33.06
CA ILE A 545 30.28 -6.03 -32.78
C ILE A 545 29.49 -6.15 -34.08
N VAL A 546 29.94 -5.47 -35.14
CA VAL A 546 29.33 -5.54 -36.47
C VAL A 546 29.45 -6.96 -37.04
N HIS A 547 30.61 -7.59 -36.95
CA HIS A 547 30.80 -8.98 -37.38
C HIS A 547 29.88 -9.94 -36.64
N ARG A 548 29.58 -9.70 -35.36
CA ARG A 548 28.64 -10.51 -34.58
C ARG A 548 27.16 -10.27 -34.94
N ALA A 549 26.84 -9.13 -35.56
CA ALA A 549 25.51 -8.86 -36.09
C ALA A 549 25.23 -9.63 -37.39
N VAL A 550 26.25 -9.92 -38.20
CA VAL A 550 26.12 -10.57 -39.52
C VAL A 550 25.48 -11.97 -39.47
N PRO A 551 25.88 -12.90 -38.58
CA PRO A 551 25.23 -14.22 -38.48
C PRO A 551 23.76 -14.16 -38.06
N ILE A 552 23.33 -13.06 -37.43
CA ILE A 552 21.94 -12.84 -37.02
C ILE A 552 21.09 -12.39 -38.22
N MET A 553 21.74 -11.88 -39.28
CA MET A 553 21.11 -11.40 -40.50
C MET A 553 20.90 -12.48 -41.58
N ALA A 554 21.66 -13.59 -41.55
CA ALA A 554 21.79 -14.54 -42.66
C ALA A 554 20.84 -15.76 -42.64
N ASP A 555 19.72 -15.70 -41.92
CA ASP A 555 18.82 -16.82 -41.61
C ASP A 555 19.42 -17.87 -40.63
N PRO A 556 18.58 -18.50 -39.79
CA PRO A 556 18.97 -19.15 -38.53
C PRO A 556 19.76 -20.43 -38.78
N PRO A 557 20.67 -20.85 -37.88
CA PRO A 557 21.36 -22.13 -38.03
C PRO A 557 20.33 -23.26 -38.08
N THR A 558 20.08 -23.76 -39.29
CA THR A 558 19.55 -25.09 -39.57
C THR A 558 20.65 -26.10 -39.27
N THR A 559 20.83 -26.43 -37.99
CA THR A 559 21.48 -27.67 -37.54
C THR A 559 20.97 -27.97 -36.15
N ASN A 560 19.87 -28.73 -36.07
CA ASN A 560 19.86 -29.87 -35.17
C ASN A 560 19.49 -31.05 -36.05
N GLU A 561 20.55 -31.78 -36.43
CA GLU A 561 20.44 -33.14 -36.90
C GLU A 561 19.54 -33.93 -35.96
N ASN A 562 18.80 -34.86 -36.56
CA ASN A 562 17.97 -35.85 -35.91
C ASN A 562 18.67 -36.48 -34.69
N LYS A 563 18.41 -35.95 -33.51
CA LYS A 563 18.05 -36.82 -32.41
C LYS A 563 16.54 -36.85 -32.41
N GLU A 564 15.98 -38.01 -32.71
CA GLU A 564 14.62 -38.34 -32.33
C GLU A 564 14.51 -38.21 -30.80
N THR A 565 14.35 -36.98 -30.32
CA THR A 565 13.59 -36.78 -29.11
C THR A 565 12.16 -37.01 -29.53
N ILE A 566 11.66 -38.20 -29.20
CA ILE A 566 10.23 -38.43 -28.99
C ILE A 566 9.75 -37.18 -28.23
N ALA A 567 9.04 -36.30 -28.92
CA ALA A 567 8.43 -35.17 -28.26
C ALA A 567 7.55 -35.78 -27.17
N PRO A 568 7.76 -35.45 -25.88
CA PRO A 568 6.82 -35.90 -24.87
C PRO A 568 5.47 -35.34 -25.32
N ASP A 569 4.55 -36.28 -25.52
CA ASP A 569 3.20 -36.08 -25.99
C ASP A 569 2.66 -34.73 -25.47
N ARG A 570 2.49 -33.76 -26.38
CA ARG A 570 2.03 -32.40 -26.05
C ARG A 570 0.55 -32.35 -25.65
N HIS A 571 -0.03 -33.49 -25.29
CA HIS A 571 -1.36 -33.61 -24.73
C HIS A 571 -1.40 -34.58 -23.53
N ARG A 572 -0.80 -34.19 -22.41
CA ARG A 572 -1.31 -34.63 -21.11
C ARG A 572 -1.85 -33.42 -20.36
N HIS A 573 -3.10 -33.06 -20.68
CA HIS A 573 -3.90 -32.32 -19.71
C HIS A 573 -3.93 -33.16 -18.43
N TRP A 574 -3.58 -32.54 -17.30
CA TRP A 574 -3.69 -33.18 -16.00
C TRP A 574 -5.10 -33.77 -15.85
N VAL A 575 -5.17 -35.08 -15.57
CA VAL A 575 -6.43 -35.82 -15.47
C VAL A 575 -6.84 -35.91 -14.00
N LYS A 576 -8.08 -35.51 -13.70
CA LYS A 576 -8.68 -35.60 -12.37
C LYS A 576 -8.66 -37.05 -11.85
N PRO A 577 -8.40 -37.30 -10.55
CA PRO A 577 -8.53 -38.63 -9.99
C PRO A 577 -10.01 -39.10 -9.98
N PRO A 578 -10.27 -40.42 -9.92
CA PRO A 578 -11.60 -40.96 -9.68
C PRO A 578 -12.24 -40.45 -8.36
N PRO A 579 -13.58 -40.48 -8.22
CA PRO A 579 -14.31 -39.96 -7.05
C PRO A 579 -13.85 -40.45 -5.67
N ASP A 580 -13.28 -41.65 -5.59
CA ASP A 580 -12.80 -42.31 -4.39
C ASP A 580 -11.31 -42.05 -4.10
N LYS A 581 -10.63 -41.21 -4.90
CA LYS A 581 -9.19 -41.02 -4.83
C LYS A 581 -8.75 -39.56 -4.77
N LEU A 582 -7.65 -39.35 -4.07
CA LEU A 582 -6.92 -38.09 -4.06
C LEU A 582 -5.68 -38.22 -4.94
N LYS A 583 -5.32 -37.18 -5.68
CA LYS A 583 -4.11 -37.16 -6.51
C LYS A 583 -3.07 -36.23 -5.93
N ILE A 584 -1.88 -36.75 -5.66
CA ILE A 584 -0.71 -36.03 -5.18
C ILE A 584 0.22 -35.80 -6.36
N ASN A 585 0.59 -34.55 -6.60
CA ASN A 585 1.67 -34.16 -7.50
C ASN A 585 2.83 -33.63 -6.66
N CYS A 586 4.04 -34.18 -6.78
CA CYS A 586 5.22 -33.74 -6.01
C CYS A 586 6.47 -33.58 -6.88
N ASP A 587 7.36 -32.69 -6.49
CA ASP A 587 8.56 -32.27 -7.24
C ASP A 587 9.70 -31.85 -6.28
N GLY A 588 10.93 -32.22 -6.61
CA GLY A 588 12.15 -31.97 -5.85
C GLY A 588 13.17 -31.15 -6.64
N ALA A 589 13.54 -29.97 -6.14
CA ALA A 589 14.59 -29.14 -6.73
C ALA A 589 15.94 -29.37 -6.05
N PHE A 590 17.03 -29.35 -6.82
CA PHE A 590 18.40 -29.50 -6.31
C PHE A 590 19.39 -28.54 -6.94
N ALA A 591 20.22 -27.89 -6.11
CA ALA A 591 21.32 -27.03 -6.51
C ALA A 591 22.67 -27.72 -6.26
N LYS A 592 23.32 -28.14 -7.34
CA LYS A 592 24.57 -28.93 -7.30
C LYS A 592 25.73 -28.23 -6.60
N GLU A 593 25.85 -26.91 -6.75
CA GLU A 593 26.97 -26.12 -6.22
C GLU A 593 26.92 -25.94 -4.70
N SER A 594 25.71 -25.79 -4.15
CA SER A 594 25.49 -25.56 -2.72
C SER A 594 25.05 -26.81 -1.97
N LYS A 595 24.83 -27.93 -2.66
CA LYS A 595 24.16 -29.14 -2.15
C LYS A 595 22.84 -28.85 -1.43
N GLN A 596 22.15 -27.77 -1.80
CA GLN A 596 20.85 -27.42 -1.23
C GLN A 596 19.73 -28.00 -2.10
N GLY A 597 18.66 -28.46 -1.47
CA GLY A 597 17.46 -28.91 -2.15
C GLY A 597 16.22 -28.18 -1.68
N ALA A 598 15.12 -28.42 -2.38
CA ALA A 598 13.79 -28.05 -1.96
C ALA A 598 12.81 -29.13 -2.43
N TRP A 599 11.67 -29.22 -1.78
CA TRP A 599 10.59 -30.10 -2.18
C TRP A 599 9.27 -29.35 -2.20
N GLY A 600 8.33 -29.82 -3.01
CA GLY A 600 6.97 -29.31 -3.06
C GLY A 600 5.97 -30.40 -3.45
N PHE A 601 4.73 -30.28 -2.97
CA PHE A 601 3.62 -31.13 -3.39
C PHE A 601 2.27 -30.43 -3.36
N VAL A 602 1.31 -30.95 -4.13
CA VAL A 602 -0.11 -30.56 -4.14
C VAL A 602 -0.98 -31.81 -4.20
N ILE A 603 -1.97 -31.91 -3.34
CA ILE A 603 -3.00 -32.95 -3.28
C ILE A 603 -4.31 -32.37 -3.79
N ARG A 604 -4.99 -33.07 -4.69
CA ARG A 604 -6.27 -32.66 -5.30
C ARG A 604 -7.33 -33.74 -5.18
N ASP A 605 -8.59 -33.31 -5.11
CA ASP A 605 -9.76 -34.18 -5.15
C ASP A 605 -10.18 -34.54 -6.59
N HIS A 606 -11.24 -35.34 -6.71
CA HIS A 606 -11.81 -35.79 -7.99
C HIS A 606 -12.45 -34.68 -8.81
N GLU A 607 -12.74 -33.53 -8.21
CA GLU A 607 -13.21 -32.33 -8.93
C GLU A 607 -12.02 -31.48 -9.42
N GLY A 608 -10.80 -31.78 -8.99
CA GLY A 608 -9.58 -31.06 -9.30
C GLY A 608 -9.28 -29.89 -8.36
N ASN A 609 -10.05 -29.75 -7.28
CA ASN A 609 -9.83 -28.75 -6.25
C ASN A 609 -8.58 -29.14 -5.45
N GLY A 610 -7.79 -28.15 -5.04
CA GLY A 610 -6.65 -28.37 -4.14
C GLY A 610 -7.15 -28.66 -2.72
N VAL A 611 -6.75 -29.80 -2.17
CA VAL A 611 -7.11 -30.25 -0.82
C VAL A 611 -5.99 -29.92 0.18
N LEU A 612 -4.75 -30.18 -0.19
CA LEU A 612 -3.56 -29.95 0.65
C LEU A 612 -2.36 -29.62 -0.23
N ALA A 613 -1.41 -28.82 0.25
CA ALA A 613 -0.14 -28.58 -0.43
C ALA A 613 0.94 -28.31 0.59
N GLY A 614 2.20 -28.57 0.24
CA GLY A 614 3.33 -28.32 1.11
C GLY A 614 4.59 -28.06 0.30
N ALA A 615 5.55 -27.35 0.90
CA ALA A 615 6.88 -27.18 0.35
C ALA A 615 7.90 -26.96 1.48
N GLY A 616 9.15 -27.30 1.22
CA GLY A 616 10.23 -27.14 2.20
C GLY A 616 11.60 -27.05 1.56
N LYS A 617 12.59 -26.69 2.37
CA LYS A 617 13.99 -26.64 1.99
C LYS A 617 14.72 -27.83 2.60
N LEU A 618 15.72 -28.32 1.89
CA LEU A 618 16.61 -29.38 2.31
C LEU A 618 18.04 -28.85 2.34
N GLN A 619 18.78 -29.18 3.39
CA GLN A 619 20.21 -28.91 3.48
C GLN A 619 20.98 -30.20 3.23
N GLU A 620 22.16 -30.09 2.61
CA GLU A 620 23.06 -31.22 2.39
C GLU A 620 22.45 -32.39 1.62
N VAL A 621 21.68 -32.09 0.57
CA VAL A 621 21.12 -33.12 -0.31
C VAL A 621 22.23 -33.66 -1.22
N PRO A 622 22.43 -34.99 -1.32
CA PRO A 622 23.49 -35.54 -2.15
C PRO A 622 23.31 -35.28 -3.63
N ASN A 623 22.08 -35.44 -4.14
CA ASN A 623 21.76 -35.32 -5.56
C ASN A 623 20.26 -35.01 -5.78
N ALA A 624 19.90 -34.72 -7.03
CA ALA A 624 18.52 -34.42 -7.42
C ALA A 624 17.54 -35.56 -7.11
N MET A 625 17.98 -36.82 -7.24
CA MET A 625 17.14 -37.98 -6.96
C MET A 625 16.74 -38.05 -5.47
N CYS A 626 17.64 -37.69 -4.56
CA CYS A 626 17.31 -37.57 -3.15
C CYS A 626 16.30 -36.44 -2.90
N ALA A 627 16.41 -35.29 -3.58
CA ALA A 627 15.44 -34.19 -3.44
C ALA A 627 14.03 -34.61 -3.87
N GLU A 628 13.92 -35.33 -4.99
CA GLU A 628 12.66 -35.92 -5.48
C GLU A 628 12.08 -36.95 -4.49
N GLY A 629 12.96 -37.76 -3.89
CA GLY A 629 12.56 -38.74 -2.88
C GLY A 629 12.00 -38.08 -1.62
N TYR A 630 12.64 -37.01 -1.15
CA TYR A 630 12.14 -36.19 -0.05
C TYR A 630 10.80 -35.52 -0.38
N ALA A 631 10.58 -35.10 -1.63
CA ALA A 631 9.30 -34.55 -2.05
C ALA A 631 8.17 -35.57 -2.01
N CYS A 632 8.43 -36.80 -2.47
CA CYS A 632 7.48 -37.90 -2.36
C CYS A 632 7.16 -38.23 -0.89
N LEU A 633 8.20 -38.33 -0.05
CA LEU A 633 8.05 -38.66 1.38
C LEU A 633 7.23 -37.60 2.11
N ALA A 634 7.58 -36.32 1.96
CA ALA A 634 6.86 -35.23 2.60
C ALA A 634 5.38 -35.17 2.19
N ALA A 635 5.08 -35.50 0.92
CA ALA A 635 3.70 -35.54 0.43
C ALA A 635 2.90 -36.71 1.02
N LEU A 636 3.53 -37.88 1.19
CA LEU A 636 2.91 -39.05 1.82
C LEU A 636 2.68 -38.84 3.31
N GLU A 637 3.67 -38.30 4.03
CA GLU A 637 3.53 -37.96 5.45
C GLU A 637 2.41 -36.95 5.68
N ALA A 638 2.31 -35.93 4.82
CA ALA A 638 1.24 -34.95 4.88
C ALA A 638 -0.15 -35.58 4.63
N ALA A 639 -0.27 -36.48 3.65
CA ALA A 639 -1.51 -37.20 3.39
C ALA A 639 -1.91 -38.10 4.57
N MET A 640 -0.95 -38.83 5.15
CA MET A 640 -1.17 -39.70 6.31
C MET A 640 -1.61 -38.91 7.55
N ASN A 641 -0.93 -37.80 7.85
CA ASN A 641 -1.26 -36.94 8.99
C ASN A 641 -2.64 -36.29 8.85
N ALA A 642 -3.09 -36.07 7.61
CA ALA A 642 -4.43 -35.56 7.33
C ALA A 642 -5.52 -36.66 7.26
N GLY A 643 -5.19 -37.91 7.61
CA GLY A 643 -6.11 -39.03 7.58
C GLY A 643 -6.58 -39.43 6.18
N MET A 644 -5.81 -39.07 5.13
CA MET A 644 -6.18 -39.33 3.75
C MET A 644 -5.84 -40.77 3.37
N ALA A 645 -6.86 -41.53 2.97
CA ALA A 645 -6.72 -42.86 2.38
C ALA A 645 -6.95 -42.80 0.86
N HIS A 646 -6.53 -43.82 0.12
CA HIS A 646 -6.77 -43.97 -1.33
C HIS A 646 -6.16 -42.85 -2.19
N ILE A 647 -4.83 -42.74 -2.19
CA ILE A 647 -4.08 -41.72 -2.93
C ILE A 647 -3.49 -42.26 -4.26
N ILE A 648 -3.28 -41.36 -5.22
CA ILE A 648 -2.49 -41.55 -6.44
C ILE A 648 -1.31 -40.60 -6.34
N LEU A 649 -0.09 -41.11 -6.26
CA LEU A 649 1.13 -40.32 -6.28
C LEU A 649 1.65 -40.15 -7.71
N GLU A 650 1.92 -38.91 -8.12
CA GLU A 650 2.37 -38.51 -9.44
C GLU A 650 3.65 -37.65 -9.29
N THR A 651 4.78 -38.21 -9.74
CA THR A 651 6.10 -37.56 -9.80
C THR A 651 6.66 -37.76 -11.21
N ASP A 652 7.45 -36.82 -11.69
CA ASP A 652 8.15 -36.87 -12.97
C ASP A 652 9.49 -37.64 -12.90
N SER A 653 9.93 -38.04 -11.70
CA SER A 653 11.07 -38.93 -11.51
C SER A 653 10.71 -40.38 -11.87
N LEU A 654 11.01 -40.77 -13.12
CA LEU A 654 10.82 -42.14 -13.60
C LEU A 654 11.58 -43.18 -12.74
N CYS A 655 12.74 -42.80 -12.20
CA CYS A 655 13.53 -43.64 -11.32
C CYS A 655 12.77 -43.93 -10.01
N LEU A 656 12.10 -42.94 -9.42
CA LEU A 656 11.29 -43.13 -8.20
C LEU A 656 10.02 -43.93 -8.50
N VAL A 657 9.37 -43.66 -9.62
CA VAL A 657 8.19 -44.44 -10.05
C VAL A 657 8.56 -45.91 -10.23
N SER A 658 9.72 -46.20 -10.84
CA SER A 658 10.21 -47.57 -10.98
C SER A 658 10.49 -48.19 -9.60
N ALA A 659 11.23 -47.49 -8.75
CA ALA A 659 11.57 -47.94 -7.39
C ALA A 659 10.35 -48.30 -6.54
N LEU A 660 9.35 -47.41 -6.51
CA LEU A 660 8.12 -47.58 -5.74
C LEU A 660 7.23 -48.70 -6.28
N LYS A 661 7.29 -48.99 -7.60
CA LYS A 661 6.49 -50.05 -8.23
C LYS A 661 7.13 -51.43 -8.14
N THR A 662 8.46 -51.53 -8.23
CA THR A 662 9.15 -52.82 -8.29
C THR A 662 9.69 -53.29 -6.93
N GLY A 663 9.76 -52.41 -5.93
CA GLY A 663 10.31 -52.72 -4.60
C GLY A 663 11.82 -53.02 -4.59
N SER A 664 12.50 -52.83 -5.73
CA SER A 664 13.91 -53.12 -5.94
C SER A 664 14.64 -51.84 -6.31
N TYR A 665 15.42 -51.27 -5.39
CA TYR A 665 16.28 -50.13 -5.71
C TYR A 665 17.71 -50.57 -5.99
N ASP A 666 18.24 -50.17 -7.14
CA ASP A 666 19.65 -50.34 -7.49
C ASP A 666 20.46 -49.17 -6.91
N TYR A 667 21.26 -49.45 -5.88
CA TYR A 667 22.09 -48.46 -5.19
C TYR A 667 23.25 -47.93 -6.05
N SER A 668 23.51 -48.49 -7.23
CA SER A 668 24.63 -48.09 -8.09
C SER A 668 24.44 -46.75 -8.83
N ILE A 669 23.23 -46.17 -8.80
CA ILE A 669 22.91 -44.92 -9.52
C ILE A 669 23.14 -43.67 -8.64
N GLY A 670 23.37 -43.84 -7.34
CA GLY A 670 23.81 -42.78 -6.43
C GLY A 670 25.33 -42.80 -6.29
N GLY A 671 26.04 -42.11 -7.17
CA GLY A 671 27.48 -41.87 -6.96
C GLY A 671 27.70 -41.01 -5.70
N GLU A 672 28.49 -41.57 -4.78
CA GLU A 672 29.04 -41.04 -3.50
C GLU A 672 28.22 -40.02 -2.69
#